data_AF-A0A7J2TE64-F1
#
_entry.id   AF-A0A7J2TE64-F1
#
_cell.length_a   1.000
_cell.length_b   1.000
_cell.length_c   1.000
_cell.angle_alpha   90.00
_cell.angle_beta   90.00
_cell.angle_gamma   90.00
#
_symmetry.space_group_name_H-M   'P 1'
#
loop_
_entity.id
_entity.type
_entity.pdbx_description
1 polymer ?
#
loop_
_entity_poly.entity_id
_entity_poly.type
_entity_poly.pdbx_seq_one_letter_code
_entity_poly.pdbx_strand_id
1 'polypeptide(L)'
;MMTKKIAVALTVALVFAMIAPFSIMPLAEAQAARRVKTYPYIGAVPNPAQVGKPIMLHVGISLPATWPQTGHKGLTVTIERPDGKVDTLGPINTDTTGGTGVTYVPTITGTYYAQVHFPEQALEVAVLGLPAGTILEASDSDKLQIIVQEEPLEYWPSVPLPSEFWSRPINAQFREWNVIAGNWLYSKGYFIDMNTPGNEDAPEAPHILWAKPLVKGGLGALGGGLVGINVGEHAFEDGDAYEGLFLPPVIIAGVLYFNRYKSIGDTAVEQEVVAVDLRTGEELWVRNWNNTRLAFGQTFYWDGFNYHGVFAYLWATVGTTWYAYEAATGRWVYTMTNVPASGANIYGPNGEIIRYTVNLAQGWMTKWNSAAVISAYWATNPNDPGWGSWRPQGKVINATGSVPVTSVTPLGLNGYEWNATIPRGLPGSVVAYLEDRVLGTNFASGSLAPSTMVMWGISAKTESKGQLLFNVTWTPPRPDARYRLEAASVKDGIFVVVCLETTEKWAFDINTGRQLWGPTEKQDYKDAWSYASGYSWDFIYNGKYYAAGTGGSVYCYDAKTGNRLWTYNFVDRYHDFLFGNNWFIYTAFIADEKLYFNYAEHSPGDPKERGSEMVCIDAETGEEIWRLNYYGTVWGGKPVIGDSIIACLNSYDSRVYAIGKGPSATTVSASPEIATHGSKVLVKGTVTDISPGTDDVAIKKRFPNGVPAVADESMSAWMEYVYMQFSCPANVKGVEVIIEVLDPNGNYYEVAKATTDGSGFYSATFEPPVPGKYTIVARFAGSKAYYGSHAETAIVVEEAPPASPEATLAPQAPVETYFAISTVAIIIAIAVAVTLLLRKR
;
A
#
# COMPACT_ATOMS: atom_id res chain seq x y z
N MET A 1 -45.84 41.58 -89.37
CA MET A 1 -46.23 40.53 -88.40
C MET A 1 -45.10 40.40 -87.39
N MET A 2 -45.33 40.98 -86.20
CA MET A 2 -45.37 40.24 -84.92
C MET A 2 -44.07 39.47 -84.71
N THR A 3 -43.08 39.98 -83.97
CA THR A 3 -43.08 39.93 -82.49
C THR A 3 -41.94 40.79 -81.92
N LYS A 4 -42.10 42.13 -81.89
CA LYS A 4 -41.15 43.05 -81.23
C LYS A 4 -41.77 43.95 -80.15
N LYS A 5 -43.02 43.69 -79.76
CA LYS A 5 -43.74 44.47 -78.71
C LYS A 5 -44.09 43.69 -77.45
N ILE A 6 -43.54 42.49 -77.24
CA ILE A 6 -43.77 41.69 -76.02
C ILE A 6 -42.48 41.49 -75.19
N ALA A 7 -41.28 41.64 -75.77
CA ALA A 7 -40.01 41.44 -75.04
C ALA A 7 -39.54 42.66 -74.18
N VAL A 8 -40.01 43.88 -74.47
CA VAL A 8 -39.64 45.07 -73.69
C VAL A 8 -40.55 45.27 -72.47
N ALA A 9 -41.78 44.76 -72.49
CA ALA A 9 -42.69 44.81 -71.34
C ALA A 9 -42.33 43.81 -70.23
N LEU A 10 -41.72 42.67 -70.57
CA LEU A 10 -41.27 41.66 -69.60
C LEU A 10 -39.91 41.97 -68.94
N THR A 11 -39.14 42.90 -69.50
CA THR A 11 -37.83 43.28 -68.93
C THR A 11 -37.96 44.48 -67.96
N VAL A 12 -38.94 45.37 -68.17
CA VAL A 12 -39.21 46.50 -67.24
C VAL A 12 -40.00 46.07 -66.00
N ALA A 13 -40.79 45.00 -66.09
CA ALA A 13 -41.49 44.41 -64.95
C ALA A 13 -40.56 43.60 -64.00
N LEU A 14 -39.44 43.05 -64.51
CA LEU A 14 -38.49 42.29 -63.68
C LEU A 14 -37.43 43.18 -62.99
N VAL A 15 -37.15 44.38 -63.53
CA VAL A 15 -36.15 45.30 -62.96
C VAL A 15 -36.75 46.21 -61.86
N PHE A 16 -38.06 46.43 -61.86
CA PHE A 16 -38.75 47.08 -60.72
C PHE A 16 -39.00 46.15 -59.52
N ALA A 17 -38.67 44.85 -59.62
CA ALA A 17 -38.77 43.88 -58.52
C ALA A 17 -37.47 43.69 -57.73
N MET A 18 -36.36 44.36 -58.09
CA MET A 18 -35.04 44.13 -57.45
C MET A 18 -34.38 45.38 -56.84
N ILE A 19 -35.07 46.51 -56.72
CA ILE A 19 -34.52 47.72 -56.09
C ILE A 19 -35.55 48.34 -55.14
N ALA A 20 -35.57 47.85 -53.89
CA ALA A 20 -35.77 48.61 -52.65
C ALA A 20 -36.08 47.64 -51.50
N PRO A 21 -35.08 47.22 -50.70
CA PRO A 21 -35.35 46.78 -49.35
C PRO A 21 -35.56 48.03 -48.50
N PHE A 22 -36.72 48.67 -48.64
CA PHE A 22 -37.18 49.68 -47.70
C PHE A 22 -38.65 49.43 -47.37
N SER A 23 -38.83 48.95 -46.14
CA SER A 23 -39.94 49.31 -45.28
C SER A 23 -41.30 48.72 -45.66
N ILE A 24 -41.39 47.40 -45.59
CA ILE A 24 -42.48 46.83 -44.80
C ILE A 24 -41.80 46.30 -43.56
N MET A 25 -41.74 47.14 -42.53
CA MET A 25 -41.59 46.66 -41.17
C MET A 25 -42.66 45.57 -41.00
N PRO A 26 -42.32 44.30 -40.71
CA PRO A 26 -43.14 43.65 -39.70
C PRO A 26 -43.09 44.63 -38.54
N LEU A 27 -44.24 45.06 -38.01
CA LEU A 27 -44.22 45.55 -36.64
C LEU A 27 -43.31 44.58 -35.89
N ALA A 28 -42.23 45.09 -35.32
CA ALA A 28 -41.70 44.49 -34.14
C ALA A 28 -42.88 44.55 -33.15
N GLU A 29 -43.76 43.55 -33.20
CA GLU A 29 -44.02 42.85 -31.97
C GLU A 29 -42.61 42.52 -31.48
N ALA A 30 -42.12 43.36 -30.56
CA ALA A 30 -41.23 42.87 -29.55
C ALA A 30 -41.98 41.67 -28.99
N GLN A 31 -41.76 40.48 -29.56
CA GLN A 31 -42.28 39.24 -29.02
C GLN A 31 -41.70 39.27 -27.62
N ALA A 32 -42.56 39.53 -26.64
CA ALA A 32 -42.16 39.62 -25.25
C ALA A 32 -41.28 38.40 -25.01
N ALA A 33 -40.05 38.63 -24.51
CA ALA A 33 -39.08 37.57 -24.32
C ALA A 33 -39.81 36.40 -23.64
N ARG A 34 -39.80 35.22 -24.25
CA ARG A 34 -40.60 34.07 -23.79
C ARG A 34 -40.37 33.91 -22.30
N ARG A 35 -41.43 34.00 -21.49
CA ARG A 35 -41.34 33.85 -20.04
C ARG A 35 -41.71 32.42 -19.67
N VAL A 36 -40.90 31.80 -18.82
CA VAL A 36 -41.10 30.43 -18.36
C VAL A 36 -41.08 30.44 -16.84
N LYS A 37 -42.17 29.94 -16.25
CA LYS A 37 -42.24 29.69 -14.82
C LYS A 37 -41.18 28.67 -14.43
N THR A 38 -40.40 28.99 -13.39
CA THR A 38 -39.39 28.10 -12.83
C THR A 38 -39.97 27.25 -11.70
N TYR A 39 -39.31 26.13 -11.42
CA TYR A 39 -39.67 25.19 -10.35
C TYR A 39 -38.42 24.87 -9.53
N PRO A 40 -38.04 25.74 -8.59
CA PRO A 40 -36.97 25.48 -7.63
C PRO A 40 -37.33 24.34 -6.68
N TYR A 41 -36.30 23.63 -6.24
CA TYR A 41 -36.41 22.54 -5.28
C TYR A 41 -35.37 22.70 -4.18
N ILE A 42 -35.68 22.10 -3.02
CA ILE A 42 -34.75 21.94 -1.92
C ILE A 42 -34.88 20.52 -1.33
N GLY A 43 -33.75 19.88 -1.07
CA GLY A 43 -33.63 18.66 -0.29
C GLY A 43 -32.62 18.85 0.85
N ALA A 44 -32.67 18.02 1.89
CA ALA A 44 -31.72 18.03 2.99
C ALA A 44 -31.30 16.60 3.34
N VAL A 45 -30.00 16.35 3.45
CA VAL A 45 -29.44 15.05 3.82
C VAL A 45 -28.30 15.24 4.85
N PRO A 46 -28.34 14.54 5.99
CA PRO A 46 -29.45 13.73 6.48
C PRO A 46 -30.65 14.59 6.95
N ASN A 47 -31.85 14.02 6.90
CA ASN A 47 -33.06 14.56 7.52
C ASN A 47 -33.93 13.39 8.02
N PRO A 48 -34.08 13.16 9.35
CA PRO A 48 -33.65 14.02 10.46
C PRO A 48 -32.15 14.27 10.53
N ALA A 49 -31.77 15.42 11.09
CA ALA A 49 -30.40 15.90 11.23
C ALA A 49 -29.98 15.92 12.71
N GLN A 50 -28.69 15.74 12.98
CA GLN A 50 -28.15 15.88 14.33
C GLN A 50 -27.71 17.33 14.58
N VAL A 51 -28.05 17.87 15.76
CA VAL A 51 -27.61 19.21 16.17
C VAL A 51 -26.07 19.33 16.16
N GLY A 52 -25.57 20.47 15.68
CA GLY A 52 -24.13 20.76 15.59
C GLY A 52 -23.37 19.98 14.51
N LYS A 53 -24.06 19.18 13.68
CA LYS A 53 -23.46 18.47 12.55
C LYS A 53 -23.88 19.08 11.21
N PRO A 54 -22.99 19.12 10.19
CA PRO A 54 -23.36 19.64 8.89
C PRO A 54 -24.39 18.76 8.18
N ILE A 55 -25.36 19.40 7.53
CA ILE A 55 -26.26 18.80 6.54
C ILE A 55 -25.96 19.35 5.15
N MET A 56 -26.18 18.53 4.13
CA MET A 56 -26.14 18.95 2.73
C MET A 56 -27.54 19.33 2.26
N LEU A 57 -27.71 20.59 1.85
CA LEU A 57 -28.91 21.06 1.17
C LEU A 57 -28.73 20.92 -0.34
N HIS A 58 -29.56 20.11 -0.98
CA HIS A 58 -29.61 20.00 -2.43
C HIS A 58 -30.52 21.10 -2.97
N VAL A 59 -29.97 22.07 -3.69
CA VAL A 59 -30.65 23.31 -4.09
C VAL A 59 -30.54 23.52 -5.60
N GLY A 60 -31.61 23.99 -6.23
CA GLY A 60 -31.60 24.18 -7.68
C GLY A 60 -32.97 24.46 -8.27
N ILE A 61 -33.07 24.35 -9.59
CA ILE A 61 -34.32 24.33 -10.35
C ILE A 61 -34.38 23.11 -11.28
N SER A 62 -35.59 22.67 -11.63
CA SER A 62 -35.78 21.50 -12.49
C SER A 62 -35.34 21.68 -13.95
N LEU A 63 -35.17 22.93 -14.40
CA LEU A 63 -34.70 23.24 -15.74
C LEU A 63 -33.16 23.24 -15.77
N PRO A 64 -32.50 22.34 -16.51
CA PRO A 64 -31.05 22.37 -16.64
C PRO A 64 -30.59 23.61 -17.42
N ALA A 65 -29.31 23.93 -17.31
CA ALA A 65 -28.64 24.84 -18.23
C ALA A 65 -27.88 24.03 -19.29
N THR A 66 -27.57 24.66 -20.42
CA THR A 66 -26.72 24.06 -21.45
C THR A 66 -25.49 24.94 -21.64
N TRP A 67 -24.32 24.32 -21.73
CA TRP A 67 -23.08 25.00 -22.06
C TRP A 67 -23.23 25.88 -23.32
N PRO A 68 -22.67 27.12 -23.37
CA PRO A 68 -21.75 27.76 -22.42
C PRO A 68 -22.34 28.32 -21.12
N GLN A 69 -23.64 28.23 -20.88
CA GLN A 69 -24.20 28.61 -19.58
C GLN A 69 -23.82 27.54 -18.55
N THR A 70 -22.96 27.90 -17.58
CA THR A 70 -22.38 26.96 -16.60
C THR A 70 -23.35 26.51 -15.51
N GLY A 71 -24.57 27.05 -15.52
CA GLY A 71 -25.60 26.84 -14.51
C GLY A 71 -26.45 28.10 -14.31
N HIS A 72 -27.37 28.07 -13.36
CA HIS A 72 -28.17 29.21 -12.95
C HIS A 72 -27.52 29.94 -11.79
N LYS A 73 -27.68 31.26 -11.74
CA LYS A 73 -26.91 32.10 -10.83
C LYS A 73 -27.80 32.77 -9.78
N GLY A 74 -27.24 33.04 -8.61
CA GLY A 74 -27.82 33.93 -7.61
C GLY A 74 -28.97 33.35 -6.77
N LEU A 75 -29.12 32.02 -6.71
CA LEU A 75 -30.11 31.38 -5.84
C LEU A 75 -29.78 31.71 -4.37
N THR A 76 -30.80 31.78 -3.51
CA THR A 76 -30.61 31.90 -2.06
C THR A 76 -31.45 30.87 -1.32
N VAL A 77 -31.09 30.54 -0.09
CA VAL A 77 -31.90 29.70 0.81
C VAL A 77 -32.21 30.47 2.07
N THR A 78 -33.49 30.60 2.41
CA THR A 78 -33.94 31.07 3.72
C THR A 78 -34.15 29.88 4.63
N ILE A 79 -33.63 29.91 5.85
CA ILE A 79 -33.78 28.86 6.86
C ILE A 79 -34.40 29.48 8.12
N GLU A 80 -35.68 29.22 8.33
CA GLU A 80 -36.40 29.60 9.55
C GLU A 80 -36.05 28.62 10.68
N ARG A 81 -35.52 29.16 11.78
CA ARG A 81 -35.04 28.40 12.93
C ARG A 81 -36.14 28.22 13.98
N PRO A 82 -36.03 27.20 14.85
CA PRO A 82 -36.96 26.99 15.97
C PRO A 82 -37.03 28.16 16.96
N ASP A 83 -35.98 28.97 17.08
CA ASP A 83 -35.90 30.14 17.97
C ASP A 83 -36.49 31.42 17.34
N GLY A 84 -37.11 31.31 16.16
CA GLY A 84 -37.71 32.42 15.41
C GLY A 84 -36.72 33.28 14.64
N LYS A 85 -35.43 32.95 14.64
CA LYS A 85 -34.42 33.60 13.77
C LYS A 85 -34.44 33.01 12.37
N VAL A 86 -33.87 33.75 11.42
CA VAL A 86 -33.78 33.33 10.03
C VAL A 86 -32.33 33.43 9.58
N ASP A 87 -31.79 32.33 9.07
CA ASP A 87 -30.49 32.31 8.41
C ASP A 87 -30.71 32.40 6.88
N THR A 88 -29.80 33.05 6.16
CA THR A 88 -29.85 33.14 4.69
C THR A 88 -28.53 32.64 4.10
N LEU A 89 -28.61 31.67 3.19
CA LEU A 89 -27.47 31.16 2.43
C LEU A 89 -27.49 31.72 1.01
N GLY A 90 -26.32 32.06 0.49
CA GLY A 90 -26.10 32.48 -0.88
C GLY A 90 -25.35 33.80 -1.03
N PRO A 91 -25.20 34.30 -2.27
CA PRO A 91 -25.72 33.74 -3.52
C PRO A 91 -25.12 32.37 -3.90
N ILE A 92 -25.94 31.50 -4.47
CA ILE A 92 -25.63 30.12 -4.85
C ILE A 92 -25.75 29.99 -6.37
N ASN A 93 -24.77 29.36 -7.00
CA ASN A 93 -24.80 29.03 -8.42
C ASN A 93 -24.93 27.51 -8.59
N THR A 94 -25.79 27.07 -9.51
CA THR A 94 -25.94 25.64 -9.86
C THR A 94 -24.87 25.22 -10.86
N ASP A 95 -24.74 23.92 -11.09
CA ASP A 95 -24.09 23.39 -12.30
C ASP A 95 -25.07 23.33 -13.49
N THR A 96 -24.64 22.73 -14.60
CA THR A 96 -25.45 22.60 -15.83
C THR A 96 -26.65 21.66 -15.66
N THR A 97 -26.68 20.77 -14.67
CA THR A 97 -27.87 19.96 -14.37
C THR A 97 -29.01 20.79 -13.80
N GLY A 98 -28.72 22.01 -13.33
CA GLY A 98 -29.66 22.91 -12.69
C GLY A 98 -29.70 22.76 -11.15
N GLY A 99 -28.84 21.91 -10.57
CA GLY A 99 -28.70 21.69 -9.13
C GLY A 99 -27.30 21.96 -8.58
N THR A 100 -27.18 22.01 -7.26
CA THR A 100 -25.92 22.03 -6.50
C THR A 100 -26.15 21.67 -5.03
N GLY A 101 -25.07 21.50 -4.26
CA GLY A 101 -25.10 21.29 -2.82
C GLY A 101 -24.59 22.50 -2.04
N VAL A 102 -25.27 22.87 -0.96
CA VAL A 102 -24.76 23.84 0.03
C VAL A 102 -24.85 23.27 1.45
N THR A 103 -23.83 23.50 2.27
CA THR A 103 -23.78 22.98 3.63
C THR A 103 -24.42 23.94 4.63
N TYR A 104 -25.18 23.42 5.59
CA TYR A 104 -25.71 24.16 6.74
C TYR A 104 -25.43 23.38 8.04
N VAL A 105 -25.17 24.07 9.15
CA VAL A 105 -24.98 23.43 10.47
C VAL A 105 -26.08 23.94 11.41
N PRO A 106 -27.15 23.16 11.66
CA PRO A 106 -28.15 23.52 12.64
C PRO A 106 -27.53 23.58 14.05
N THR A 107 -27.81 24.64 14.80
CA THR A 107 -27.15 24.91 16.10
C THR A 107 -28.02 24.61 17.32
N ILE A 108 -29.32 24.41 17.11
CA ILE A 108 -30.30 24.04 18.14
C ILE A 108 -31.20 22.91 17.62
N THR A 109 -31.76 22.12 18.52
CA THR A 109 -32.77 21.11 18.20
C THR A 109 -34.12 21.75 17.86
N GLY A 110 -34.96 21.02 17.14
CA GLY A 110 -36.29 21.44 16.73
C GLY A 110 -36.51 21.41 15.22
N THR A 111 -37.65 21.96 14.80
CA THR A 111 -38.09 21.98 13.40
C THR A 111 -37.66 23.26 12.72
N TYR A 112 -36.83 23.13 11.68
CA TYR A 112 -36.45 24.23 10.79
C TYR A 112 -37.28 24.16 9.51
N TYR A 113 -37.46 25.30 8.84
CA TYR A 113 -38.06 25.37 7.50
C TYR A 113 -37.11 26.05 6.53
N ALA A 114 -36.65 25.31 5.52
CA ALA A 114 -35.75 25.81 4.49
C ALA A 114 -36.49 26.05 3.17
N GLN A 115 -36.19 27.14 2.48
CA GLN A 115 -36.83 27.52 1.21
C GLN A 115 -35.80 28.10 0.24
N VAL A 116 -35.74 27.58 -0.99
CA VAL A 116 -34.93 28.15 -2.06
C VAL A 116 -35.68 29.28 -2.74
N HIS A 117 -34.98 30.38 -3.01
CA HIS A 117 -35.46 31.50 -3.80
C HIS A 117 -34.62 31.60 -5.07
N PHE A 118 -35.28 31.44 -6.22
CA PHE A 118 -34.67 31.58 -7.54
C PHE A 118 -34.88 33.01 -8.06
N PRO A 119 -33.81 33.74 -8.42
CA PRO A 119 -33.95 35.07 -9.00
C PRO A 119 -34.32 34.99 -10.48
N GLU A 120 -35.11 35.96 -10.96
CA GLU A 120 -35.38 36.11 -12.38
C GLU A 120 -34.07 36.27 -13.17
N GLN A 121 -33.90 35.47 -14.22
CA GLN A 121 -32.73 35.54 -15.09
C GLN A 121 -33.05 35.10 -16.51
N ALA A 122 -32.28 35.58 -17.49
CA ALA A 122 -32.41 35.16 -18.87
C ALA A 122 -31.56 33.92 -19.13
N LEU A 123 -32.08 32.97 -19.92
CA LEU A 123 -31.27 31.90 -20.49
C LEU A 123 -30.21 32.49 -21.41
N GLU A 124 -28.94 32.22 -21.13
CA GLU A 124 -27.81 32.66 -21.96
C GLU A 124 -27.74 31.83 -23.26
N VAL A 125 -28.24 30.59 -23.22
CA VAL A 125 -28.16 29.59 -24.29
C VAL A 125 -29.49 28.85 -24.42
N ALA A 126 -29.81 28.41 -25.63
CA ALA A 126 -31.01 27.60 -25.85
C ALA A 126 -30.90 26.22 -25.16
N VAL A 127 -31.96 25.79 -24.47
CA VAL A 127 -32.01 24.51 -23.74
C VAL A 127 -33.42 23.91 -23.83
N LEU A 128 -33.52 22.60 -24.09
CA LEU A 128 -34.80 21.86 -24.15
C LEU A 128 -35.89 22.53 -25.01
N GLY A 129 -35.51 23.12 -26.15
CA GLY A 129 -36.44 23.83 -27.05
C GLY A 129 -36.86 25.23 -26.58
N LEU A 130 -36.25 25.76 -25.52
CA LEU A 130 -36.33 27.18 -25.13
C LEU A 130 -35.22 27.96 -25.85
N PRO A 131 -35.52 29.06 -26.55
CA PRO A 131 -34.49 29.88 -27.19
C PRO A 131 -33.67 30.67 -26.15
N ALA A 132 -32.43 31.00 -26.51
CA ALA A 132 -31.63 31.97 -25.74
C ALA A 132 -32.40 33.30 -25.60
N GLY A 133 -32.26 33.96 -24.44
CA GLY A 133 -33.02 35.16 -24.09
C GLY A 133 -34.42 34.89 -23.49
N THR A 134 -34.86 33.62 -23.37
CA THR A 134 -36.06 33.25 -22.59
C THR A 134 -35.86 33.69 -21.13
N ILE A 135 -36.83 34.39 -20.56
CA ILE A 135 -36.81 34.82 -19.16
C ILE A 135 -37.33 33.70 -18.27
N LEU A 136 -36.48 33.23 -17.37
CA LEU A 136 -36.82 32.35 -16.28
C LEU A 136 -37.34 33.21 -15.13
N GLU A 137 -38.63 33.07 -14.82
CA GLU A 137 -39.27 33.92 -13.81
C GLU A 137 -38.72 33.62 -12.41
N ALA A 138 -38.67 34.64 -11.55
CA ALA A 138 -38.38 34.44 -10.14
C ALA A 138 -39.45 33.55 -9.50
N SER A 139 -39.04 32.63 -8.63
CA SER A 139 -39.98 31.78 -7.89
C SER A 139 -39.33 31.18 -6.65
N ASP A 140 -40.17 30.64 -5.77
CA ASP A 140 -39.76 30.01 -4.53
C ASP A 140 -40.08 28.52 -4.55
N SER A 141 -39.24 27.71 -3.88
CA SER A 141 -39.56 26.31 -3.67
C SER A 141 -40.66 26.17 -2.62
N ASP A 142 -41.23 24.97 -2.50
CA ASP A 142 -41.94 24.63 -1.27
C ASP A 142 -40.98 24.68 -0.07
N LYS A 143 -41.51 24.94 1.13
CA LYS A 143 -40.74 24.89 2.38
C LYS A 143 -40.43 23.44 2.73
N LEU A 144 -39.16 23.09 2.84
CA LEU A 144 -38.71 21.81 3.35
C LEU A 144 -38.60 21.87 4.88
N GLN A 145 -39.30 20.96 5.53
CA GLN A 145 -39.14 20.72 6.95
C GLN A 145 -37.84 19.96 7.22
N ILE A 146 -37.00 20.47 8.10
CA ILE A 146 -35.78 19.80 8.58
C ILE A 146 -35.96 19.55 10.07
N ILE A 147 -35.95 18.28 10.47
CA ILE A 147 -36.10 17.89 11.87
C ILE A 147 -34.69 17.76 12.45
N VAL A 148 -34.37 18.55 13.48
CA VAL A 148 -33.07 18.49 14.16
C VAL A 148 -33.24 17.90 15.55
N GLN A 149 -32.49 16.84 15.83
CA GLN A 149 -32.56 16.07 17.07
C GLN A 149 -31.20 16.02 17.79
N GLU A 150 -31.25 15.67 19.07
CA GLU A 150 -30.05 15.47 19.91
C GLU A 150 -29.44 14.09 19.68
N GLU A 151 -30.31 13.09 19.44
CA GLU A 151 -29.94 11.69 19.28
C GLU A 151 -29.01 11.50 18.07
N PRO A 152 -27.83 10.88 18.27
CA PRO A 152 -26.91 10.59 17.18
C PRO A 152 -27.58 9.76 16.08
N LEU A 153 -27.30 10.13 14.84
CA LEU A 153 -27.74 9.34 13.69
C LEU A 153 -26.87 8.09 13.58
N GLU A 154 -27.50 6.98 13.20
CA GLU A 154 -26.78 5.78 12.80
C GLU A 154 -26.16 6.01 11.42
N TYR A 155 -24.84 5.88 11.34
CA TYR A 155 -24.09 5.92 10.09
C TYR A 155 -23.57 4.52 9.79
N TRP A 156 -23.17 4.30 8.53
CA TRP A 156 -22.53 3.04 8.14
C TRP A 156 -21.38 2.72 9.11
N PRO A 157 -21.39 1.54 9.77
CA PRO A 157 -20.37 1.20 10.73
C PRO A 157 -19.03 0.96 10.02
N SER A 158 -17.94 1.39 10.66
CA SER A 158 -16.58 1.05 10.22
C SER A 158 -16.42 -0.46 10.12
N VAL A 159 -15.83 -0.95 9.04
CA VAL A 159 -15.50 -2.37 8.91
C VAL A 159 -14.11 -2.62 9.50
N PRO A 160 -13.97 -3.50 10.51
CA PRO A 160 -12.66 -3.75 11.12
C PRO A 160 -11.69 -4.36 10.11
N LEU A 161 -10.38 -4.18 10.35
CA LEU A 161 -9.34 -4.85 9.59
C LEU A 161 -9.49 -6.39 9.69
N PRO A 162 -9.07 -7.14 8.66
CA PRO A 162 -9.28 -8.58 8.62
C PRO A 162 -8.49 -9.31 9.71
N SER A 163 -9.20 -10.10 10.52
CA SER A 163 -8.60 -11.01 11.52
C SER A 163 -8.25 -12.39 10.95
N GLU A 164 -8.70 -12.67 9.72
CA GLU A 164 -8.46 -13.91 8.99
C GLU A 164 -7.80 -13.63 7.64
N PHE A 165 -7.40 -14.69 6.95
CA PHE A 165 -6.81 -14.57 5.62
C PHE A 165 -7.80 -13.94 4.64
N TRP A 166 -7.37 -12.87 3.97
CA TRP A 166 -8.17 -12.11 3.02
C TRP A 166 -7.50 -12.06 1.64
N SER A 167 -8.26 -11.71 0.62
CA SER A 167 -7.77 -11.57 -0.76
C SER A 167 -8.46 -10.41 -1.48
N ARG A 168 -7.95 -10.07 -2.67
CA ARG A 168 -8.57 -9.08 -3.57
C ARG A 168 -9.58 -9.74 -4.51
N PRO A 169 -10.59 -9.00 -5.02
CA PRO A 169 -10.82 -7.57 -4.81
C PRO A 169 -11.33 -7.23 -3.40
N ILE A 170 -10.85 -6.12 -2.83
CA ILE A 170 -11.40 -5.56 -1.59
C ILE A 170 -12.75 -4.91 -1.93
N ASN A 171 -13.78 -5.18 -1.12
CA ASN A 171 -15.09 -4.54 -1.27
C ASN A 171 -14.93 -3.03 -1.05
N ALA A 172 -15.35 -2.21 -2.03
CA ALA A 172 -15.16 -0.75 -1.98
C ALA A 172 -15.92 -0.05 -0.83
N GLN A 173 -16.80 -0.77 -0.12
CA GLN A 173 -17.42 -0.30 1.13
C GLN A 173 -16.44 -0.32 2.32
N PHE A 174 -15.39 -1.15 2.28
CA PHE A 174 -14.42 -1.34 3.36
C PHE A 174 -13.29 -0.30 3.25
N ARG A 175 -13.66 0.97 3.37
CA ARG A 175 -12.76 2.10 3.12
C ARG A 175 -11.58 2.11 4.08
N GLU A 176 -11.79 1.58 5.29
CA GLU A 176 -10.81 1.48 6.36
C GLU A 176 -9.68 0.50 6.03
N TRP A 177 -9.87 -0.41 5.07
CA TRP A 177 -8.82 -1.34 4.64
C TRP A 177 -7.78 -0.69 3.72
N ASN A 178 -7.94 0.59 3.37
CA ASN A 178 -6.96 1.30 2.55
C ASN A 178 -5.55 1.32 3.19
N VAL A 179 -5.47 1.21 4.51
CA VAL A 179 -4.22 1.21 5.29
C VAL A 179 -3.41 -0.07 5.16
N ILE A 180 -3.99 -1.16 4.63
CA ILE A 180 -3.31 -2.43 4.34
C ILE A 180 -3.33 -2.78 2.84
N ALA A 181 -3.71 -1.81 1.98
CA ALA A 181 -3.92 -1.98 0.54
C ALA A 181 -2.81 -1.32 -0.31
N GLY A 182 -1.59 -1.30 0.21
CA GLY A 182 -0.45 -0.55 -0.29
C GLY A 182 0.09 -1.03 -1.64
N ASN A 183 0.72 -0.12 -2.37
CA ASN A 183 1.28 -0.37 -3.70
C ASN A 183 2.77 0.00 -3.72
N TRP A 184 3.51 -0.62 -4.66
CA TRP A 184 4.88 -0.26 -4.99
C TRP A 184 4.98 0.11 -6.46
N LEU A 185 4.86 1.39 -6.78
CA LEU A 185 4.67 1.80 -8.19
C LEU A 185 5.98 2.00 -8.95
N TYR A 186 7.09 2.27 -8.29
CA TYR A 186 8.35 2.58 -8.94
C TYR A 186 9.49 2.35 -7.96
N SER A 187 10.71 2.20 -8.49
CA SER A 187 11.88 2.10 -7.63
C SER A 187 12.03 3.36 -6.79
N LYS A 188 11.86 3.23 -5.47
CA LYS A 188 12.13 4.29 -4.48
C LYS A 188 13.64 4.44 -4.21
N GLY A 189 14.45 4.42 -5.26
CA GLY A 189 15.91 4.52 -5.18
C GLY A 189 16.38 5.90 -5.64
N TYR A 190 17.41 6.42 -4.98
CA TYR A 190 18.18 7.65 -5.27
C TYR A 190 17.74 8.95 -4.58
N PHE A 191 16.52 9.08 -4.04
CA PHE A 191 16.06 10.33 -3.43
C PHE A 191 15.17 10.10 -2.21
N ILE A 192 15.59 10.65 -1.06
CA ILE A 192 14.78 11.29 -0.01
C ILE A 192 13.66 10.49 0.71
N ASP A 193 12.80 9.76 0.01
CA ASP A 193 11.60 9.14 0.56
C ASP A 193 11.59 7.61 0.43
N MET A 194 11.67 6.94 1.59
CA MET A 194 11.60 5.48 1.71
C MET A 194 10.23 5.00 2.23
N ASN A 195 9.29 5.90 2.52
CA ASN A 195 8.02 5.59 3.15
C ASN A 195 7.07 4.83 2.22
N THR A 196 6.45 3.77 2.72
CA THR A 196 5.49 2.92 2.00
C THR A 196 4.12 2.90 2.68
N PRO A 197 3.30 3.95 2.52
CA PRO A 197 1.97 4.01 3.11
C PRO A 197 1.04 2.93 2.56
N GLY A 198 -0.01 2.60 3.32
CA GLY A 198 -0.94 1.52 2.98
C GLY A 198 -0.42 0.12 3.36
N ASN A 199 0.57 0.03 4.26
CA ASN A 199 1.09 -1.24 4.77
C ASN A 199 1.12 -1.26 6.31
N GLU A 200 0.06 -0.83 6.99
CA GLU A 200 -0.07 -0.79 8.47
C GLU A 200 -0.18 -2.20 9.14
N ASP A 201 0.03 -3.27 8.37
CA ASP A 201 0.15 -4.66 8.88
C ASP A 201 1.51 -5.25 8.43
N ALA A 202 2.53 -4.38 8.27
CA ALA A 202 3.83 -4.79 7.74
C ALA A 202 4.48 -5.86 8.63
N PRO A 203 5.21 -6.84 8.05
CA PRO A 203 5.55 -8.05 8.77
C PRO A 203 6.38 -7.82 10.02
N GLU A 204 5.90 -8.37 11.15
CA GLU A 204 6.62 -8.43 12.43
C GLU A 204 7.23 -9.81 12.72
N ALA A 205 7.11 -10.74 11.78
CA ALA A 205 7.81 -12.01 11.77
C ALA A 205 8.24 -12.35 10.33
N PRO A 206 9.36 -13.05 10.12
CA PRO A 206 9.89 -13.35 8.78
C PRO A 206 9.20 -14.56 8.14
N HIS A 207 7.89 -14.69 8.31
CA HIS A 207 7.12 -15.81 7.82
C HIS A 207 7.04 -15.78 6.28
N ILE A 208 7.53 -16.85 5.62
CA ILE A 208 7.58 -16.96 4.16
C ILE A 208 6.27 -17.57 3.67
N LEU A 209 5.47 -16.79 2.95
CA LEU A 209 4.23 -17.26 2.33
C LEU A 209 4.51 -18.21 1.18
N TRP A 210 5.51 -17.91 0.35
CA TRP A 210 5.99 -18.74 -0.75
C TRP A 210 7.39 -18.29 -1.20
N ALA A 211 8.13 -19.20 -1.82
CA ALA A 211 9.40 -18.91 -2.48
C ALA A 211 9.45 -19.62 -3.84
N LYS A 212 9.69 -18.87 -4.92
CA LYS A 212 9.68 -19.41 -6.30
C LYS A 212 10.91 -18.95 -7.09
N PRO A 213 11.50 -19.81 -7.94
CA PRO A 213 12.57 -19.39 -8.84
C PRO A 213 12.15 -18.20 -9.70
N LEU A 214 13.02 -17.20 -9.84
CA LEU A 214 12.74 -15.99 -10.60
C LEU A 214 12.57 -16.26 -12.11
N VAL A 215 13.38 -17.17 -12.67
CA VAL A 215 13.45 -17.43 -14.11
C VAL A 215 13.05 -18.87 -14.41
N LYS A 216 11.88 -19.07 -15.02
CA LYS A 216 11.51 -20.36 -15.62
C LYS A 216 12.04 -20.39 -17.07
N GLY A 217 13.30 -20.79 -17.28
CA GLY A 217 13.81 -21.17 -18.62
C GLY A 217 14.96 -20.37 -19.28
N GLY A 218 15.46 -19.27 -18.71
CA GLY A 218 16.75 -18.65 -19.14
C GLY A 218 17.92 -19.20 -18.30
N LEU A 219 19.20 -18.93 -18.59
CA LEU A 219 20.39 -19.54 -17.94
C LEU A 219 20.37 -19.72 -16.39
N GLY A 220 19.56 -18.96 -15.64
CA GLY A 220 19.17 -19.23 -14.23
C GLY A 220 18.11 -20.34 -14.01
N ALA A 221 17.75 -21.12 -15.03
CA ALA A 221 16.73 -22.17 -15.01
C ALA A 221 17.11 -23.38 -14.15
N LEU A 222 18.34 -23.42 -13.64
CA LEU A 222 18.78 -24.40 -12.66
C LEU A 222 18.48 -23.97 -11.21
N GLY A 223 17.88 -22.78 -11.01
CA GLY A 223 17.36 -22.36 -9.71
C GLY A 223 18.40 -21.77 -8.77
N GLY A 224 19.37 -21.02 -9.29
CA GLY A 224 20.43 -20.40 -8.49
C GLY A 224 21.23 -21.40 -7.66
N GLY A 225 21.97 -20.91 -6.67
CA GLY A 225 22.67 -21.75 -5.70
C GLY A 225 23.93 -22.44 -6.25
N LEU A 226 24.50 -23.34 -5.44
CA LEU A 226 25.76 -24.03 -5.76
C LEU A 226 25.64 -24.89 -7.02
N VAL A 227 26.62 -24.77 -7.92
CA VAL A 227 26.66 -25.53 -9.18
C VAL A 227 27.04 -26.99 -8.93
N GLY A 228 27.98 -27.24 -8.02
CA GLY A 228 28.46 -28.56 -7.65
C GLY A 228 29.93 -28.82 -8.02
N ILE A 229 30.37 -30.06 -7.80
CA ILE A 229 31.79 -30.43 -7.68
C ILE A 229 32.71 -30.00 -8.83
N ASN A 230 32.19 -29.85 -10.06
CA ASN A 230 32.99 -29.48 -11.23
C ASN A 230 33.53 -28.05 -11.17
N VAL A 231 32.94 -27.19 -10.35
CA VAL A 231 33.38 -25.81 -10.10
C VAL A 231 33.52 -25.53 -8.60
N GLY A 232 33.65 -26.55 -7.76
CA GLY A 232 33.85 -26.38 -6.32
C GLY A 232 32.68 -25.68 -5.60
N GLU A 233 32.98 -24.62 -4.86
CA GLU A 233 32.05 -23.87 -4.00
C GLU A 233 31.36 -22.71 -4.74
N HIS A 234 31.48 -22.65 -6.06
CA HIS A 234 30.92 -21.58 -6.89
C HIS A 234 29.42 -21.75 -7.14
N ALA A 235 28.69 -20.63 -7.09
CA ALA A 235 27.25 -20.57 -7.35
C ALA A 235 26.93 -20.26 -8.82
N PHE A 236 25.68 -20.50 -9.22
CA PHE A 236 25.15 -19.94 -10.47
C PHE A 236 25.09 -18.41 -10.39
N GLU A 237 25.19 -17.78 -11.56
CA GLU A 237 25.05 -16.34 -11.71
C GLU A 237 23.72 -15.82 -11.12
N ASP A 238 23.78 -14.68 -10.43
CA ASP A 238 22.75 -14.22 -9.49
C ASP A 238 22.10 -12.86 -9.85
N GLY A 239 22.50 -12.26 -10.96
CA GLY A 239 21.98 -11.00 -11.45
C GLY A 239 22.73 -9.75 -10.99
N ASP A 240 23.90 -9.89 -10.35
CA ASP A 240 24.81 -8.79 -10.02
C ASP A 240 26.20 -8.99 -10.69
N ALA A 241 27.04 -7.97 -10.90
CA ALA A 241 26.81 -6.52 -10.86
C ALA A 241 26.50 -6.00 -12.27
N TYR A 242 25.63 -4.99 -12.39
CA TYR A 242 25.19 -4.40 -13.67
C TYR A 242 24.33 -5.33 -14.57
N GLU A 243 23.89 -6.46 -14.04
CA GLU A 243 23.26 -7.56 -14.77
C GLU A 243 21.79 -7.80 -14.36
N GLY A 244 21.16 -6.80 -13.77
CA GLY A 244 19.97 -6.95 -12.92
C GLY A 244 18.85 -7.88 -13.38
N LEU A 245 18.52 -8.87 -12.55
CA LEU A 245 17.51 -9.91 -12.85
C LEU A 245 16.07 -9.58 -12.41
N PHE A 246 15.86 -8.89 -11.28
CA PHE A 246 14.54 -8.59 -10.71
C PHE A 246 14.23 -7.08 -10.76
N LEU A 247 14.63 -6.41 -11.85
CA LEU A 247 14.48 -4.95 -12.02
C LEU A 247 13.51 -4.53 -13.14
N PRO A 248 12.66 -3.51 -12.92
CA PRO A 248 12.16 -3.04 -11.62
C PRO A 248 10.96 -3.90 -11.18
N PRO A 249 10.83 -4.25 -9.89
CA PRO A 249 9.61 -4.83 -9.38
C PRO A 249 8.56 -3.72 -9.14
N VAL A 250 7.31 -4.03 -9.47
CA VAL A 250 6.14 -3.17 -9.26
C VAL A 250 5.06 -3.97 -8.57
N ILE A 251 4.39 -3.40 -7.56
CA ILE A 251 3.19 -3.99 -6.94
C ILE A 251 2.01 -3.05 -7.16
N ILE A 252 0.95 -3.54 -7.81
CA ILE A 252 -0.33 -2.84 -7.90
C ILE A 252 -1.44 -3.79 -7.48
N ALA A 253 -2.23 -3.38 -6.47
CA ALA A 253 -3.39 -4.11 -5.98
C ALA A 253 -3.09 -5.60 -5.73
N GLY A 254 -2.07 -5.89 -4.92
CA GLY A 254 -1.71 -7.26 -4.54
C GLY A 254 -1.09 -8.10 -5.66
N VAL A 255 -0.73 -7.51 -6.81
CA VAL A 255 -0.06 -8.20 -7.91
C VAL A 255 1.35 -7.66 -8.09
N LEU A 256 2.34 -8.56 -8.04
CA LEU A 256 3.74 -8.30 -8.32
C LEU A 256 4.02 -8.42 -9.82
N TYR A 257 4.65 -7.41 -10.40
CA TYR A 257 5.09 -7.34 -11.79
C TYR A 257 6.60 -7.17 -11.88
N PHE A 258 7.25 -7.92 -12.76
CA PHE A 258 8.69 -7.82 -12.98
C PHE A 258 9.08 -8.29 -14.39
N ASN A 259 10.27 -7.89 -14.83
CA ASN A 259 10.86 -8.42 -16.06
C ASN A 259 11.49 -9.78 -15.78
N ARG A 260 11.13 -10.81 -16.57
CA ARG A 260 11.62 -12.19 -16.39
C ARG A 260 13.12 -12.34 -16.66
N TYR A 261 13.65 -11.51 -17.55
CA TYR A 261 15.02 -11.58 -18.03
C TYR A 261 15.77 -10.28 -17.77
N LYS A 262 17.10 -10.38 -17.78
CA LYS A 262 18.02 -9.24 -17.74
C LYS A 262 17.79 -8.30 -18.92
N SER A 263 18.20 -7.03 -18.78
CA SER A 263 18.20 -6.07 -19.89
C SER A 263 19.19 -6.39 -21.00
N ILE A 264 20.19 -7.25 -20.76
CA ILE A 264 21.23 -7.54 -21.75
C ILE A 264 20.64 -8.18 -22.99
N GLY A 265 21.13 -7.74 -24.15
CA GLY A 265 20.57 -8.08 -25.46
C GLY A 265 19.42 -7.17 -25.88
N ASP A 266 18.89 -6.33 -24.97
CA ASP A 266 17.81 -5.36 -25.24
C ASP A 266 16.68 -6.01 -26.06
N THR A 267 16.15 -5.31 -27.06
CA THR A 267 15.11 -5.81 -27.97
C THR A 267 15.55 -6.94 -28.91
N ALA A 268 16.84 -7.29 -28.95
CA ALA A 268 17.38 -8.37 -29.80
C ALA A 268 17.19 -9.77 -29.19
N VAL A 269 16.81 -9.85 -27.92
CA VAL A 269 16.44 -11.09 -27.23
C VAL A 269 15.01 -10.97 -26.68
N GLU A 270 14.43 -12.10 -26.32
CA GLU A 270 13.10 -12.12 -25.72
C GLU A 270 13.10 -11.35 -24.39
N GLN A 271 12.13 -10.45 -24.24
CA GLN A 271 11.87 -9.73 -22.99
C GLN A 271 10.41 -9.90 -22.61
N GLU A 272 10.18 -10.60 -21.50
CA GLU A 272 8.85 -10.89 -20.97
C GLU A 272 8.62 -10.16 -19.65
N VAL A 273 7.41 -9.65 -19.48
CA VAL A 273 6.90 -9.12 -18.21
C VAL A 273 5.94 -10.16 -17.62
N VAL A 274 6.13 -10.44 -16.34
CA VAL A 274 5.37 -11.44 -15.58
C VAL A 274 4.50 -10.71 -14.57
N ALA A 275 3.27 -11.21 -14.36
CA ALA A 275 2.41 -10.83 -13.26
C ALA A 275 2.18 -12.02 -12.34
N VAL A 276 2.35 -11.81 -11.04
CA VAL A 276 2.23 -12.82 -9.99
C VAL A 276 1.32 -12.29 -8.89
N ASP A 277 0.32 -13.06 -8.48
CA ASP A 277 -0.42 -12.74 -7.25
C ASP A 277 0.53 -12.78 -6.06
N LEU A 278 0.70 -11.65 -5.38
CA LEU A 278 1.71 -11.48 -4.34
C LEU A 278 1.44 -12.40 -3.13
N ARG A 279 0.18 -12.74 -2.88
CA ARG A 279 -0.24 -13.53 -1.73
C ARG A 279 -0.13 -15.03 -1.98
N THR A 280 -0.42 -15.48 -3.21
CA THR A 280 -0.40 -16.90 -3.59
C THR A 280 0.85 -17.35 -4.35
N GLY A 281 1.56 -16.40 -4.96
CA GLY A 281 2.66 -16.66 -5.87
C GLY A 281 2.19 -17.20 -7.22
N GLU A 282 0.89 -17.25 -7.50
CA GLU A 282 0.35 -17.73 -8.78
C GLU A 282 0.74 -16.79 -9.93
N GLU A 283 1.28 -17.33 -11.01
CA GLU A 283 1.52 -16.57 -12.24
C GLU A 283 0.19 -16.30 -12.93
N LEU A 284 -0.22 -15.02 -12.98
CA LEU A 284 -1.49 -14.59 -13.56
C LEU A 284 -1.40 -14.42 -15.07
N TRP A 285 -0.29 -13.84 -15.55
CA TRP A 285 -0.01 -13.71 -16.97
C TRP A 285 1.48 -13.44 -17.25
N VAL A 286 1.87 -13.73 -18.49
CA VAL A 286 3.16 -13.36 -19.09
C VAL A 286 2.90 -12.66 -20.41
N ARG A 287 3.64 -11.58 -20.68
CA ARG A 287 3.53 -10.82 -21.93
C ARG A 287 4.88 -10.42 -22.46
N ASN A 288 5.06 -10.58 -23.76
CA ASN A 288 6.12 -9.93 -24.50
C ASN A 288 5.59 -8.60 -25.07
N TRP A 289 6.23 -7.48 -24.71
CA TRP A 289 5.83 -6.14 -25.15
C TRP A 289 6.68 -5.64 -26.32
N ASN A 290 6.76 -6.45 -27.39
CA ASN A 290 7.68 -6.22 -28.50
C ASN A 290 9.13 -6.05 -28.01
N ASN A 291 9.52 -6.95 -27.12
CA ASN A 291 10.77 -6.95 -26.36
C ASN A 291 11.08 -5.65 -25.58
N THR A 292 10.11 -4.77 -25.37
CA THR A 292 10.26 -3.67 -24.40
C THR A 292 10.04 -4.20 -22.98
N ARG A 293 10.60 -3.48 -21.99
CA ARG A 293 10.62 -3.91 -20.59
C ARG A 293 9.75 -3.00 -19.72
N LEU A 294 9.21 -3.56 -18.64
CA LEU A 294 8.58 -2.79 -17.58
C LEU A 294 9.58 -1.79 -17.00
N ALA A 295 9.13 -0.54 -16.86
CA ALA A 295 9.91 0.55 -16.29
C ALA A 295 9.33 1.01 -14.94
N PHE A 296 8.01 1.15 -14.83
CA PHE A 296 7.31 1.51 -13.59
C PHE A 296 5.80 1.26 -13.73
N GLY A 297 5.07 1.34 -12.62
CA GLY A 297 3.62 1.32 -12.53
C GLY A 297 3.02 2.68 -12.15
N GLN A 298 1.71 2.79 -12.24
CA GLN A 298 0.95 3.98 -11.89
C GLN A 298 -0.48 3.59 -11.47
N THR A 299 -0.94 4.09 -10.32
CA THR A 299 -2.36 4.14 -9.95
C THR A 299 -2.83 5.57 -10.12
N PHE A 300 -3.65 5.84 -11.14
CA PHE A 300 -4.06 7.17 -11.54
C PHE A 300 -5.54 7.38 -11.23
N TYR A 301 -5.84 8.14 -10.17
CA TYR A 301 -7.20 8.56 -9.86
C TYR A 301 -7.61 9.70 -10.79
N TRP A 302 -8.67 9.49 -11.54
CA TRP A 302 -9.30 10.51 -12.36
C TRP A 302 -10.61 10.92 -11.71
N ASP A 303 -10.76 12.22 -11.49
CA ASP A 303 -11.98 12.86 -11.00
C ASP A 303 -12.41 13.91 -12.03
N GLY A 304 -13.42 13.59 -12.84
CA GLY A 304 -13.89 14.46 -13.92
C GLY A 304 -15.40 14.42 -14.07
N PHE A 305 -15.96 15.35 -14.86
CA PHE A 305 -17.40 15.61 -14.97
C PHE A 305 -18.31 14.37 -15.10
N ASN A 306 -17.88 13.38 -15.89
CA ASN A 306 -18.68 12.20 -16.21
C ASN A 306 -18.12 10.90 -15.64
N TYR A 307 -16.92 10.92 -15.05
CA TYR A 307 -16.23 9.68 -14.70
C TYR A 307 -15.26 9.90 -13.55
N HIS A 308 -15.37 9.01 -12.55
CA HIS A 308 -14.53 8.98 -11.38
C HIS A 308 -13.99 7.56 -11.21
N GLY A 309 -12.68 7.38 -11.11
CA GLY A 309 -12.11 6.05 -10.97
C GLY A 309 -10.58 6.02 -10.96
N VAL A 310 -10.03 4.92 -10.45
CA VAL A 310 -8.58 4.69 -10.44
C VAL A 310 -8.21 3.78 -11.61
N PHE A 311 -7.25 4.22 -12.42
CA PHE A 311 -6.67 3.44 -13.50
C PHE A 311 -5.33 2.86 -13.08
N ALA A 312 -5.13 1.57 -13.29
CA ALA A 312 -3.87 0.89 -13.03
C ALA A 312 -3.09 0.67 -14.35
N TYR A 313 -1.98 1.39 -14.50
CA TYR A 313 -1.10 1.29 -15.66
C TYR A 313 0.27 0.73 -15.29
N LEU A 314 0.80 -0.10 -16.18
CA LEU A 314 2.21 -0.47 -16.25
C LEU A 314 2.83 0.26 -17.44
N TRP A 315 4.04 0.78 -17.28
CA TRP A 315 4.69 1.59 -18.29
C TRP A 315 5.96 0.91 -18.79
N ALA A 316 6.10 0.83 -20.11
CA ALA A 316 7.38 0.61 -20.78
C ALA A 316 7.87 1.93 -21.39
N THR A 317 9.17 2.20 -21.32
CA THR A 317 9.74 3.46 -21.81
C THR A 317 10.88 3.22 -22.80
N VAL A 318 10.78 3.80 -23.99
CA VAL A 318 11.84 3.80 -25.01
C VAL A 318 12.15 5.25 -25.37
N GLY A 319 13.24 5.78 -24.83
CA GLY A 319 13.55 7.22 -24.91
C GLY A 319 12.42 8.06 -24.33
N THR A 320 11.86 8.97 -25.14
CA THR A 320 10.71 9.83 -24.78
C THR A 320 9.35 9.24 -25.16
N THR A 321 9.31 7.97 -25.58
CA THR A 321 8.07 7.27 -25.93
C THR A 321 7.70 6.30 -24.81
N TRP A 322 6.54 6.50 -24.21
CA TRP A 322 6.02 5.71 -23.10
C TRP A 322 4.78 4.94 -23.56
N TYR A 323 4.74 3.64 -23.26
CA TYR A 323 3.66 2.73 -23.59
C TYR A 323 2.93 2.33 -22.32
N ALA A 324 1.64 2.64 -22.23
CA ALA A 324 0.81 2.26 -21.10
C ALA A 324 0.14 0.91 -21.37
N TYR A 325 0.27 0.00 -20.43
CA TYR A 325 -0.36 -1.32 -20.42
C TYR A 325 -1.32 -1.43 -19.22
N GLU A 326 -2.41 -2.16 -19.38
CA GLU A 326 -3.36 -2.42 -18.30
C GLU A 326 -2.80 -3.49 -17.36
N ALA A 327 -2.69 -3.19 -16.07
CA ALA A 327 -2.11 -4.08 -15.07
C ALA A 327 -2.80 -5.47 -14.97
N ALA A 328 -4.12 -5.53 -15.15
CA ALA A 328 -4.87 -6.79 -15.02
C ALA A 328 -4.60 -7.80 -16.16
N THR A 329 -4.28 -7.32 -17.36
CA THR A 329 -4.22 -8.17 -18.57
C THR A 329 -2.87 -8.11 -19.31
N GLY A 330 -2.05 -7.11 -18.98
CA GLY A 330 -0.83 -6.76 -19.69
C GLY A 330 -1.06 -6.27 -21.12
N ARG A 331 -2.30 -5.90 -21.48
CA ARG A 331 -2.64 -5.39 -22.83
C ARG A 331 -2.21 -3.94 -22.97
N TRP A 332 -1.73 -3.56 -24.16
CA TRP A 332 -1.48 -2.16 -24.48
C TRP A 332 -2.78 -1.35 -24.46
N VAL A 333 -2.72 -0.15 -23.90
CA VAL A 333 -3.86 0.77 -23.79
C VAL A 333 -3.65 2.01 -24.66
N TYR A 334 -2.51 2.68 -24.53
CA TYR A 334 -2.18 3.88 -25.29
C TYR A 334 -0.67 4.18 -25.24
N THR A 335 -0.21 5.10 -26.09
CA THR A 335 1.19 5.55 -26.14
C THR A 335 1.28 7.06 -26.00
N MET A 336 2.24 7.54 -25.22
CA MET A 336 2.67 8.94 -25.19
C MET A 336 4.04 9.07 -25.86
N THR A 337 4.17 9.90 -26.89
CA THR A 337 5.46 10.29 -27.51
C THR A 337 5.90 11.66 -27.02
N ASN A 338 7.19 11.96 -27.14
CA ASN A 338 7.78 13.24 -26.73
C ASN A 338 7.54 13.61 -25.25
N VAL A 339 7.40 12.62 -24.36
CA VAL A 339 7.40 12.90 -22.92
C VAL A 339 8.74 13.59 -22.57
N PRO A 340 8.75 14.71 -21.82
CA PRO A 340 9.98 15.48 -21.58
C PRO A 340 11.14 14.62 -21.07
N ALA A 341 12.28 14.66 -21.74
CA ALA A 341 13.43 13.79 -21.44
C ALA A 341 14.16 14.16 -20.14
N SER A 342 14.20 15.44 -19.78
CA SER A 342 14.84 15.94 -18.57
C SER A 342 13.88 15.95 -17.37
N GLY A 343 14.46 16.01 -16.17
CA GLY A 343 13.73 16.00 -14.89
C GLY A 343 13.56 14.60 -14.31
N ALA A 344 13.23 14.56 -13.01
CA ALA A 344 12.78 13.35 -12.34
C ALA A 344 11.25 13.26 -12.39
N ASN A 345 10.71 12.04 -12.36
CA ASN A 345 9.28 11.85 -12.12
C ASN A 345 8.99 12.19 -10.65
N ILE A 346 8.03 13.08 -10.43
CA ILE A 346 7.35 13.28 -9.15
C ILE A 346 5.91 12.84 -9.34
N TYR A 347 5.25 12.45 -8.27
CA TYR A 347 3.89 11.93 -8.32
C TYR A 347 2.98 12.87 -7.55
N GLY A 348 1.91 13.33 -8.22
CA GLY A 348 0.88 14.14 -7.57
C GLY A 348 -0.07 13.29 -6.72
N PRO A 349 -0.96 13.93 -5.94
CA PRO A 349 -1.84 13.25 -5.00
C PRO A 349 -2.83 12.28 -5.65
N ASN A 350 -3.13 12.44 -6.94
CA ASN A 350 -4.01 11.54 -7.69
C ASN A 350 -3.22 10.55 -8.56
N GLY A 351 -1.90 10.45 -8.36
CA GLY A 351 -1.01 9.56 -9.12
C GLY A 351 -0.64 10.07 -10.50
N GLU A 352 -0.90 11.34 -10.81
CA GLU A 352 -0.37 12.01 -11.99
C GLU A 352 1.17 12.07 -11.95
N ILE A 353 1.81 11.92 -13.10
CA ILE A 353 3.26 11.99 -13.24
C ILE A 353 3.62 13.42 -13.61
N ILE A 354 4.44 14.04 -12.77
CA ILE A 354 4.91 15.41 -12.90
C ILE A 354 6.41 15.39 -13.23
N ARG A 355 6.83 16.23 -14.18
CA ARG A 355 8.24 16.44 -14.52
C ARG A 355 8.54 17.93 -14.55
N TYR A 356 9.57 18.33 -13.82
CA TYR A 356 10.11 19.69 -13.89
C TYR A 356 11.34 19.72 -14.80
N THR A 357 11.42 20.72 -15.67
CA THR A 357 12.65 21.02 -16.41
C THR A 357 13.14 22.39 -15.99
N VAL A 358 14.41 22.48 -15.60
CA VAL A 358 15.06 23.72 -15.15
C VAL A 358 16.21 24.06 -16.08
N ASN A 359 16.25 25.31 -16.58
CA ASN A 359 17.35 25.83 -17.36
C ASN A 359 17.91 27.09 -16.70
N LEU A 360 18.99 26.92 -15.92
CA LEU A 360 19.64 28.00 -15.16
C LEU A 360 20.33 29.03 -16.06
N ALA A 361 20.80 28.61 -17.24
CA ALA A 361 21.47 29.50 -18.19
C ALA A 361 20.49 30.46 -18.86
N GLN A 362 19.34 29.94 -19.29
CA GLN A 362 18.29 30.73 -19.94
C GLN A 362 17.34 31.40 -18.94
N GLY A 363 17.30 30.91 -17.69
CA GLY A 363 16.51 31.47 -16.60
C GLY A 363 15.03 31.09 -16.67
N TRP A 364 14.73 29.83 -16.99
CA TRP A 364 13.34 29.33 -16.96
C TRP A 364 13.20 27.96 -16.30
N MET A 365 11.98 27.67 -15.84
CA MET A 365 11.56 26.38 -15.31
C MET A 365 10.16 26.04 -15.81
N THR A 366 9.89 24.78 -16.19
CA THR A 366 8.56 24.31 -16.62
C THR A 366 8.07 23.18 -15.74
N LYS A 367 6.74 23.03 -15.66
CA LYS A 367 6.06 21.86 -15.10
C LYS A 367 5.24 21.17 -16.18
N TRP A 368 5.59 19.91 -16.44
CA TRP A 368 4.79 18.99 -17.25
C TRP A 368 4.04 18.03 -16.32
N ASN A 369 2.76 17.79 -16.57
CA ASN A 369 1.87 16.95 -15.78
C ASN A 369 1.08 16.00 -16.70
N SER A 370 1.13 14.69 -16.45
CA SER A 370 0.42 13.70 -17.26
C SER A 370 -1.10 13.91 -17.30
N ALA A 371 -1.69 14.46 -16.24
CA ALA A 371 -3.12 14.78 -16.20
C ALA A 371 -3.51 15.94 -17.12
N ALA A 372 -2.55 16.82 -17.46
CA ALA A 372 -2.73 17.96 -18.38
C ALA A 372 -2.49 17.58 -19.86
N VAL A 373 -2.27 16.29 -20.18
CA VAL A 373 -2.21 15.80 -21.55
C VAL A 373 -3.64 15.60 -22.08
N ILE A 374 -4.31 16.70 -22.42
CA ILE A 374 -5.74 16.69 -22.78
C ILE A 374 -6.08 15.89 -24.03
N SER A 375 -5.11 15.59 -24.90
CA SER A 375 -5.31 14.62 -25.99
C SER A 375 -5.64 13.20 -25.50
N ALA A 376 -5.37 12.88 -24.23
CA ALA A 376 -5.84 11.66 -23.57
C ALA A 376 -7.34 11.69 -23.29
N TYR A 377 -7.98 12.87 -23.23
CA TYR A 377 -9.40 12.99 -22.94
C TYR A 377 -10.25 12.58 -24.14
N TRP A 378 -11.53 12.33 -23.92
CA TRP A 378 -12.47 12.05 -25.01
C TRP A 378 -12.53 13.22 -26.02
N ALA A 379 -12.52 14.46 -25.53
CA ALA A 379 -12.42 15.67 -26.36
C ALA A 379 -11.48 16.71 -25.73
N THR A 380 -10.83 17.52 -26.58
CA THR A 380 -9.83 18.54 -26.20
C THR A 380 -10.39 19.96 -26.16
N ASN A 381 -11.63 20.18 -26.61
CA ASN A 381 -12.28 21.47 -26.52
C ASN A 381 -13.00 21.58 -25.16
N PRO A 382 -12.71 22.59 -24.32
CA PRO A 382 -13.42 22.80 -23.05
C PRO A 382 -14.94 22.90 -23.17
N ASN A 383 -15.43 23.24 -24.35
CA ASN A 383 -16.85 23.39 -24.65
C ASN A 383 -17.53 22.07 -25.08
N ASP A 384 -16.79 20.96 -25.17
CA ASP A 384 -17.29 19.66 -25.59
C ASP A 384 -17.74 18.81 -24.38
N PRO A 385 -18.87 18.08 -24.43
CA PRO A 385 -19.29 17.20 -23.35
C PRO A 385 -18.28 16.08 -23.00
N GLY A 386 -17.34 15.79 -23.91
CA GLY A 386 -16.21 14.89 -23.67
C GLY A 386 -14.99 15.52 -23.01
N TRP A 387 -15.01 16.83 -22.74
CA TRP A 387 -13.98 17.49 -21.96
C TRP A 387 -13.88 16.90 -20.55
N GLY A 388 -12.66 16.78 -20.03
CA GLY A 388 -12.41 16.24 -18.69
C GLY A 388 -12.77 14.75 -18.51
N SER A 389 -13.06 14.02 -19.59
CA SER A 389 -13.31 12.57 -19.53
C SER A 389 -12.07 11.80 -19.97
N TRP A 390 -11.35 11.15 -19.06
CA TRP A 390 -10.15 10.36 -19.37
C TRP A 390 -10.49 9.14 -20.24
N ARG A 391 -10.12 9.19 -21.53
CA ARG A 391 -10.38 8.12 -22.51
C ARG A 391 -9.21 7.96 -23.49
N PRO A 392 -8.03 7.50 -23.02
CA PRO A 392 -6.84 7.42 -23.86
C PRO A 392 -6.80 6.17 -24.74
N GLN A 393 -7.70 5.21 -24.55
CA GLN A 393 -7.65 3.88 -25.16
C GLN A 393 -7.50 3.96 -26.69
N GLY A 394 -6.50 3.26 -27.23
CA GLY A 394 -6.22 3.20 -28.66
C GLY A 394 -5.42 4.38 -29.23
N LYS A 395 -5.01 5.36 -28.41
CA LYS A 395 -4.37 6.58 -28.92
C LYS A 395 -2.84 6.50 -28.90
N VAL A 396 -2.23 7.20 -29.87
CA VAL A 396 -0.83 7.62 -29.84
C VAL A 396 -0.81 9.14 -29.72
N ILE A 397 -0.28 9.64 -28.60
CA ILE A 397 -0.44 11.04 -28.18
C ILE A 397 0.92 11.71 -28.16
N ASN A 398 1.07 12.84 -28.84
CA ASN A 398 2.21 13.72 -28.61
C ASN A 398 2.02 14.46 -27.28
N ALA A 399 2.76 14.04 -26.25
CA ALA A 399 2.67 14.50 -24.87
C ALA A 399 3.05 15.98 -24.69
N THR A 400 3.62 16.61 -25.70
CA THR A 400 3.93 18.05 -25.74
C THR A 400 3.41 18.72 -27.01
N GLY A 401 2.46 18.08 -27.70
CA GLY A 401 1.87 18.59 -28.93
C GLY A 401 0.99 19.82 -28.70
N SER A 402 0.76 20.59 -29.76
CA SER A 402 -0.15 21.74 -29.74
C SER A 402 -1.60 21.32 -29.48
N VAL A 403 -2.27 22.04 -28.60
CA VAL A 403 -3.67 21.84 -28.19
C VAL A 403 -4.33 23.18 -27.87
N PRO A 404 -5.67 23.24 -27.73
CA PRO A 404 -6.33 24.47 -27.31
C PRO A 404 -5.75 25.03 -25.99
N VAL A 405 -5.77 26.36 -25.87
CA VAL A 405 -5.44 27.03 -24.61
C VAL A 405 -6.63 26.88 -23.68
N THR A 406 -6.41 26.28 -22.51
CA THR A 406 -7.44 25.98 -21.52
C THR A 406 -6.91 26.24 -20.11
N SER A 407 -7.75 26.08 -19.08
CA SER A 407 -7.30 26.17 -17.68
C SER A 407 -6.26 25.11 -17.30
N VAL A 408 -6.28 23.94 -17.95
CA VAL A 408 -5.32 22.84 -17.70
C VAL A 408 -4.12 22.86 -18.64
N THR A 409 -4.25 23.48 -19.82
CA THR A 409 -3.18 23.65 -20.83
C THR A 409 -3.00 25.12 -21.19
N PRO A 410 -2.61 25.99 -20.23
CA PRO A 410 -2.56 27.44 -20.45
C PRO A 410 -1.49 27.85 -21.47
N LEU A 411 -0.51 26.98 -21.76
CA LEU A 411 0.50 27.22 -22.79
C LEU A 411 0.10 26.75 -24.19
N GLY A 412 -1.10 26.16 -24.36
CA GLY A 412 -1.53 25.56 -25.63
C GLY A 412 -0.69 24.34 -26.03
N LEU A 413 -0.07 23.68 -25.05
CA LEU A 413 0.74 22.48 -25.23
C LEU A 413 0.26 21.40 -24.26
N ASN A 414 0.16 20.15 -24.73
CA ASN A 414 -0.15 19.02 -23.87
C ASN A 414 0.83 18.96 -22.68
N GLY A 415 0.28 18.65 -21.51
CA GLY A 415 1.02 18.41 -20.27
C GLY A 415 1.65 19.64 -19.63
N TYR A 416 1.98 20.70 -20.36
CA TYR A 416 2.63 21.88 -19.79
C TYR A 416 1.64 22.81 -19.10
N GLU A 417 1.66 22.80 -17.77
CA GLU A 417 0.80 23.64 -16.93
C GLU A 417 1.34 25.07 -16.77
N TRP A 418 2.67 25.25 -16.84
CA TRP A 418 3.27 26.59 -16.78
C TRP A 418 4.75 26.59 -17.21
N ASN A 419 5.22 27.80 -17.55
CA ASN A 419 6.62 28.15 -17.76
C ASN A 419 6.92 29.40 -16.92
N ALA A 420 7.79 29.27 -15.92
CA ALA A 420 8.15 30.31 -14.98
C ALA A 420 9.55 30.85 -15.27
N THR A 421 9.72 32.17 -15.15
CA THR A 421 11.05 32.79 -15.13
C THR A 421 11.71 32.53 -13.78
N ILE A 422 12.99 32.14 -13.80
CA ILE A 422 13.81 31.93 -12.60
C ILE A 422 15.08 32.79 -12.69
N PRO A 423 15.79 33.03 -11.57
CA PRO A 423 17.07 33.72 -11.60
C PRO A 423 18.06 33.02 -12.54
N ARG A 424 18.74 33.81 -13.38
CA ARG A 424 19.80 33.31 -14.26
C ARG A 424 21.11 33.13 -13.49
N GLY A 425 21.89 32.13 -13.88
CA GLY A 425 23.26 31.96 -13.40
C GLY A 425 23.38 31.52 -11.94
N LEU A 426 22.34 30.87 -11.39
CA LEU A 426 22.49 30.19 -10.09
C LEU A 426 23.62 29.16 -10.19
N PRO A 427 24.57 29.13 -9.24
CA PRO A 427 25.72 28.23 -9.30
C PRO A 427 25.31 26.75 -9.31
N GLY A 428 25.94 25.96 -10.18
CA GLY A 428 25.82 24.51 -10.19
C GLY A 428 24.59 23.97 -10.91
N SER A 429 23.95 22.95 -10.33
CA SER A 429 22.83 22.21 -10.94
C SER A 429 21.75 21.86 -9.92
N VAL A 430 20.59 21.46 -10.43
CA VAL A 430 19.54 20.86 -9.60
C VAL A 430 20.05 19.55 -9.01
N VAL A 431 19.78 19.32 -7.71
CA VAL A 431 20.11 18.07 -7.01
C VAL A 431 18.88 17.35 -6.46
N ALA A 432 17.75 18.05 -6.27
CA ALA A 432 16.50 17.43 -5.83
C ALA A 432 15.28 18.16 -6.41
N TYR A 433 14.29 17.37 -6.84
CA TYR A 433 12.95 17.84 -7.17
C TYR A 433 12.01 17.37 -6.07
N LEU A 434 11.32 18.29 -5.40
CA LEU A 434 10.41 18.03 -4.29
C LEU A 434 9.00 18.48 -4.67
N GLU A 435 8.03 18.14 -3.82
CA GLU A 435 6.60 18.42 -4.03
C GLU A 435 6.32 19.89 -4.39
N ASP A 436 6.93 20.82 -3.65
CA ASP A 436 6.64 22.25 -3.73
C ASP A 436 7.84 23.11 -4.15
N ARG A 437 9.00 22.52 -4.43
CA ARG A 437 10.25 23.23 -4.74
C ARG A 437 11.30 22.38 -5.47
N VAL A 438 12.30 23.07 -6.01
CA VAL A 438 13.52 22.46 -6.55
C VAL A 438 14.73 22.97 -5.78
N LEU A 439 15.63 22.07 -5.41
CA LEU A 439 16.88 22.40 -4.73
C LEU A 439 18.08 22.21 -5.67
N GLY A 440 19.09 23.05 -5.52
CA GLY A 440 20.34 22.92 -6.27
C GLY A 440 21.57 23.40 -5.51
N THR A 441 22.73 22.92 -5.96
CA THR A 441 24.03 23.16 -5.34
C THR A 441 25.12 23.28 -6.41
N ASN A 442 26.25 23.91 -6.06
CA ASN A 442 27.48 23.92 -6.88
C ASN A 442 28.52 22.87 -6.48
N PHE A 443 28.13 21.90 -5.67
CA PHE A 443 28.98 20.82 -5.17
C PHE A 443 28.23 19.49 -5.26
N ALA A 444 28.98 18.40 -5.46
CA ALA A 444 28.47 17.05 -5.59
C ALA A 444 29.53 16.03 -5.15
N SER A 445 29.13 14.76 -5.01
CA SER A 445 30.02 13.67 -4.57
C SER A 445 31.18 13.35 -5.53
N GLY A 446 31.08 13.75 -6.80
CA GLY A 446 32.06 13.42 -7.84
C GLY A 446 33.31 14.29 -7.91
N SER A 447 33.38 15.39 -7.14
CA SER A 447 34.51 16.34 -7.20
C SER A 447 34.74 17.02 -5.86
N LEU A 448 35.98 17.46 -5.60
CA LEU A 448 36.28 18.31 -4.45
C LEU A 448 35.35 19.53 -4.44
N ALA A 449 34.82 19.86 -3.26
CA ALA A 449 33.95 21.02 -3.14
C ALA A 449 34.72 22.32 -3.43
N PRO A 450 34.08 23.30 -4.07
CA PRO A 450 34.67 24.63 -4.24
C PRO A 450 34.91 25.27 -2.87
N SER A 451 35.86 26.22 -2.81
CA SER A 451 36.15 27.00 -1.60
C SER A 451 34.94 27.78 -1.07
N THR A 452 33.92 27.97 -1.92
CA THR A 452 32.64 28.58 -1.59
C THR A 452 31.52 27.68 -2.10
N MET A 453 30.81 27.03 -1.18
CA MET A 453 29.65 26.19 -1.51
C MET A 453 28.40 27.06 -1.53
N VAL A 454 27.53 26.81 -2.51
CA VAL A 454 26.27 27.55 -2.68
C VAL A 454 25.13 26.55 -2.75
N MET A 455 24.05 26.85 -2.01
CA MET A 455 22.81 26.09 -1.99
C MET A 455 21.66 27.05 -2.27
N TRP A 456 20.72 26.64 -3.12
CA TRP A 456 19.58 27.45 -3.48
C TRP A 456 18.31 26.62 -3.61
N GLY A 457 17.16 27.28 -3.47
CA GLY A 457 15.84 26.69 -3.62
C GLY A 457 14.94 27.56 -4.47
N ILE A 458 14.19 26.96 -5.39
CA ILE A 458 13.20 27.63 -6.25
C ILE A 458 11.83 27.05 -5.94
N SER A 459 10.82 27.91 -5.74
CA SER A 459 9.45 27.46 -5.49
C SER A 459 8.82 26.86 -6.76
N ALA A 460 8.11 25.74 -6.59
CA ALA A 460 7.27 25.12 -7.60
C ALA A 460 5.76 25.27 -7.31
N LYS A 461 5.39 25.96 -6.21
CA LYS A 461 4.01 26.26 -5.86
C LYS A 461 3.35 27.16 -6.89
N THR A 462 2.05 26.98 -7.13
CA THR A 462 1.32 27.72 -8.17
C THR A 462 1.41 29.24 -8.02
N GLU A 463 1.33 29.74 -6.79
CA GLU A 463 1.33 31.16 -6.41
C GLU A 463 2.71 31.82 -6.44
N SER A 464 3.78 31.04 -6.24
CA SER A 464 5.17 31.53 -6.15
C SER A 464 6.13 30.85 -7.12
N LYS A 465 5.62 30.14 -8.14
CA LYS A 465 6.41 29.39 -9.12
C LYS A 465 7.56 30.22 -9.70
N GLY A 466 8.76 29.66 -9.65
CA GLY A 466 9.99 30.29 -10.13
C GLY A 466 10.62 31.32 -9.18
N GLN A 467 9.96 31.68 -8.08
CA GLN A 467 10.55 32.55 -7.06
C GLN A 467 11.69 31.84 -6.34
N LEU A 468 12.80 32.56 -6.16
CA LEU A 468 13.93 32.11 -5.35
C LEU A 468 13.52 32.14 -3.87
N LEU A 469 13.54 30.97 -3.24
CA LEU A 469 13.27 30.81 -1.80
C LEU A 469 14.49 31.22 -0.97
N PHE A 470 15.66 30.73 -1.38
CA PHE A 470 16.94 31.08 -0.78
C PHE A 470 18.09 30.88 -1.77
N ASN A 471 19.20 31.56 -1.52
CA ASN A 471 20.49 31.37 -2.18
C ASN A 471 21.58 31.69 -1.15
N VAL A 472 22.09 30.66 -0.50
CA VAL A 472 22.97 30.76 0.65
C VAL A 472 24.36 30.27 0.28
N THR A 473 25.35 31.06 0.67
CA THR A 473 26.75 30.67 0.63
C THR A 473 27.13 30.03 1.96
N TRP A 474 27.79 28.87 1.89
CA TRP A 474 28.29 28.12 3.02
C TRP A 474 29.78 27.81 2.80
N THR A 475 30.62 28.13 3.78
CA THR A 475 32.05 27.82 3.70
C THR A 475 32.28 26.39 4.18
N PRO A 476 32.89 25.50 3.38
CA PRO A 476 33.13 24.12 3.77
C PRO A 476 33.97 24.07 5.06
N PRO A 477 33.48 23.42 6.14
CA PRO A 477 34.23 23.27 7.38
C PRO A 477 35.46 22.36 7.25
N ARG A 478 35.56 21.61 6.15
CA ARG A 478 36.69 20.77 5.77
C ARG A 478 37.17 21.21 4.38
N PRO A 479 38.30 21.93 4.27
CA PRO A 479 38.88 22.23 2.97
C PRO A 479 39.29 20.94 2.25
N ASP A 480 39.30 20.96 0.92
CA ASP A 480 39.74 19.84 0.08
C ASP A 480 38.98 18.52 0.32
N ALA A 481 37.71 18.61 0.72
CA ALA A 481 36.79 17.49 0.90
C ALA A 481 35.64 17.52 -0.10
N ARG A 482 35.00 16.38 -0.31
CA ARG A 482 33.80 16.21 -1.14
C ARG A 482 32.55 16.32 -0.27
N TYR A 483 31.51 16.88 -0.85
CA TYR A 483 30.25 17.13 -0.18
C TYR A 483 29.06 16.79 -1.06
N ARG A 484 27.92 16.47 -0.44
CA ARG A 484 26.67 16.20 -1.14
C ARG A 484 25.46 16.54 -0.28
N LEU A 485 24.37 17.00 -0.91
CA LEU A 485 23.04 16.96 -0.28
C LEU A 485 22.54 15.51 -0.31
N GLU A 486 22.34 14.94 0.87
CA GLU A 486 22.06 13.50 1.04
C GLU A 486 20.56 13.22 1.28
N ALA A 487 19.88 14.09 2.05
CA ALA A 487 18.45 13.95 2.34
C ALA A 487 17.77 15.33 2.41
N ALA A 488 16.47 15.42 2.12
CA ALA A 488 15.68 16.64 2.30
C ALA A 488 14.20 16.31 2.50
N SER A 489 13.51 16.94 3.44
CA SER A 489 12.08 16.75 3.66
C SER A 489 11.40 18.11 3.78
N VAL A 490 10.41 18.36 2.91
CA VAL A 490 9.56 19.56 3.00
C VAL A 490 8.69 19.48 4.25
N LYS A 491 8.10 18.30 4.53
CA LYS A 491 7.28 18.02 5.70
C LYS A 491 8.03 18.30 7.01
N ASP A 492 9.26 17.79 7.12
CA ASP A 492 10.11 17.98 8.29
C ASP A 492 10.91 19.29 8.23
N GLY A 493 10.80 20.05 7.15
CA GLY A 493 11.37 21.40 7.02
C GLY A 493 12.90 21.47 6.98
N ILE A 494 13.61 20.41 6.60
CA ILE A 494 15.09 20.38 6.60
C ILE A 494 15.68 19.74 5.33
N PHE A 495 16.95 19.99 5.07
CA PHE A 495 17.80 19.14 4.23
C PHE A 495 19.18 18.95 4.85
N VAL A 496 19.84 17.84 4.54
CA VAL A 496 21.11 17.40 5.14
C VAL A 496 22.20 17.36 4.08
N VAL A 497 23.36 17.91 4.44
CA VAL A 497 24.61 17.85 3.66
C VAL A 497 25.61 16.99 4.41
N VAL A 498 26.27 16.09 3.69
CA VAL A 498 27.32 15.20 4.20
C VAL A 498 28.69 15.59 3.65
N CYS A 499 29.72 15.50 4.49
CA CYS A 499 31.13 15.51 4.08
C CYS A 499 31.60 14.06 3.92
N LEU A 500 32.00 13.66 2.72
CA LEU A 500 32.28 12.26 2.41
C LEU A 500 33.47 11.73 3.23
N GLU A 501 34.60 12.45 3.23
CA GLU A 501 35.86 12.00 3.85
C GLU A 501 35.80 11.89 5.37
N THR A 502 34.86 12.59 6.01
CA THR A 502 34.73 12.61 7.48
C THR A 502 33.44 12.00 7.99
N THR A 503 32.49 11.72 7.08
CA THR A 503 31.12 11.25 7.33
C THR A 503 30.27 12.15 8.24
N GLU A 504 30.78 13.34 8.57
CA GLU A 504 30.10 14.39 9.32
C GLU A 504 28.96 15.00 8.50
N LYS A 505 27.91 15.42 9.20
CA LYS A 505 26.67 15.91 8.58
C LYS A 505 26.22 17.24 9.18
N TRP A 506 25.50 18.02 8.37
CA TRP A 506 24.90 19.29 8.73
C TRP A 506 23.49 19.37 8.18
N ALA A 507 22.52 19.80 8.98
CA ALA A 507 21.20 20.14 8.46
C ALA A 507 21.00 21.63 8.31
N PHE A 508 20.10 21.95 7.38
CA PHE A 508 19.71 23.28 7.01
C PHE A 508 18.19 23.34 6.94
N ASP A 509 17.63 24.50 7.30
CA ASP A 509 16.21 24.78 7.13
C ASP A 509 15.90 24.87 5.64
N ILE A 510 14.96 24.05 5.17
CA ILE A 510 14.67 23.93 3.73
C ILE A 510 13.96 25.16 3.14
N ASN A 511 13.42 26.04 3.99
CA ASN A 511 12.73 27.26 3.55
C ASN A 511 13.69 28.45 3.43
N THR A 512 14.75 28.48 4.23
CA THR A 512 15.65 29.63 4.35
C THR A 512 17.11 29.33 3.95
N GLY A 513 17.50 28.05 3.88
CA GLY A 513 18.88 27.61 3.66
C GLY A 513 19.81 27.86 4.85
N ARG A 514 19.29 28.28 6.01
CA ARG A 514 20.08 28.53 7.22
C ARG A 514 20.46 27.21 7.88
N GLN A 515 21.73 27.04 8.24
CA GLN A 515 22.20 25.89 9.01
C GLN A 515 21.44 25.82 10.35
N LEU A 516 20.94 24.63 10.68
CA LEU A 516 20.25 24.32 11.93
C LEU A 516 21.20 23.69 12.95
N TRP A 517 21.94 22.68 12.52
CA TRP A 517 22.89 21.94 13.35
C TRP A 517 24.06 21.39 12.52
N GLY A 518 25.07 20.87 13.21
CA GLY A 518 26.23 20.20 12.64
C GLY A 518 27.56 20.88 13.02
N PRO A 519 28.70 20.17 12.92
CA PRO A 519 28.80 18.77 12.47
C PRO A 519 28.22 17.78 13.47
N THR A 520 27.73 16.64 12.98
CA THR A 520 27.53 15.43 13.80
C THR A 520 28.87 14.83 14.19
N GLU A 521 28.86 13.85 15.11
CA GLU A 521 30.00 12.93 15.25
C GLU A 521 30.28 12.21 13.93
N LYS A 522 31.55 11.86 13.71
CA LYS A 522 31.97 11.02 12.59
C LYS A 522 31.36 9.63 12.73
N GLN A 523 30.92 9.07 11.62
CA GLN A 523 30.52 7.68 11.49
C GLN A 523 31.69 6.82 11.01
N ASP A 524 31.46 5.53 10.79
CA ASP A 524 32.46 4.63 10.25
C ASP A 524 32.98 5.14 8.89
N TYR A 525 34.30 5.10 8.70
CA TYR A 525 34.92 5.65 7.48
C TYR A 525 34.42 4.97 6.21
N LYS A 526 33.95 3.72 6.29
CA LYS A 526 33.43 2.98 5.14
C LYS A 526 32.17 3.63 4.59
N ASP A 527 31.38 4.35 5.38
CA ASP A 527 30.19 5.09 4.90
C ASP A 527 30.55 6.13 3.82
N ALA A 528 31.83 6.55 3.74
CA ALA A 528 32.31 7.37 2.63
C ALA A 528 32.08 6.72 1.26
N TRP A 529 32.08 5.38 1.16
CA TRP A 529 31.78 4.64 -0.06
C TRP A 529 30.30 4.73 -0.44
N SER A 530 29.39 4.60 0.55
CA SER A 530 27.96 4.87 0.38
C SER A 530 27.73 6.27 -0.20
N TYR A 531 28.31 7.30 0.40
CA TYR A 531 28.12 8.68 -0.07
C TYR A 531 28.80 8.99 -1.41
N ALA A 532 29.86 8.25 -1.76
CA ALA A 532 30.51 8.36 -3.07
C ALA A 532 29.73 7.67 -4.19
N SER A 533 28.90 6.67 -3.87
CA SER A 533 28.21 5.80 -4.85
C SER A 533 27.16 6.52 -5.72
N GLY A 534 26.72 7.72 -5.33
CA GLY A 534 25.62 8.42 -5.99
C GLY A 534 24.22 7.93 -5.57
N TYR A 535 24.12 6.85 -4.80
CA TYR A 535 22.89 6.46 -4.10
C TYR A 535 22.69 7.32 -2.86
N SER A 536 21.44 7.55 -2.48
CA SER A 536 21.13 8.18 -1.19
C SER A 536 20.80 7.07 -0.21
N TRP A 537 21.57 6.97 0.86
CA TRP A 537 21.41 5.92 1.89
C TRP A 537 20.67 6.44 3.10
N ASP A 538 20.73 7.76 3.29
CA ASP A 538 20.07 8.44 4.37
C ASP A 538 18.68 8.95 3.92
N PHE A 539 17.75 9.00 4.86
CA PHE A 539 16.39 9.50 4.61
C PHE A 539 15.82 10.13 5.87
N ILE A 540 14.78 10.93 5.69
CA ILE A 540 14.08 11.62 6.79
C ILE A 540 12.67 11.07 6.84
N TYR A 541 12.23 10.66 8.03
CA TYR A 541 10.88 10.18 8.26
C TYR A 541 10.40 10.56 9.67
N ASN A 542 9.23 11.20 9.74
CA ASN A 542 8.53 11.58 10.97
C ASN A 542 9.46 12.21 12.03
N GLY A 543 10.14 13.30 11.67
CA GLY A 543 11.01 14.04 12.58
C GLY A 543 12.34 13.35 12.92
N LYS A 544 12.63 12.19 12.32
CA LYS A 544 13.90 11.48 12.49
C LYS A 544 14.69 11.43 11.18
N TYR A 545 16.01 11.47 11.31
CA TYR A 545 16.94 11.33 10.20
C TYR A 545 17.76 10.06 10.43
N TYR A 546 17.66 9.14 9.48
CA TYR A 546 18.32 7.85 9.51
C TYR A 546 19.49 7.89 8.55
N ALA A 547 20.69 7.64 9.07
CA ALA A 547 21.90 7.51 8.26
C ALA A 547 22.41 6.07 8.33
N ALA A 548 22.66 5.48 7.17
CA ALA A 548 23.10 4.10 7.05
C ALA A 548 24.09 3.97 5.89
N GLY A 549 24.77 2.82 5.81
CA GLY A 549 25.68 2.58 4.71
C GLY A 549 26.61 1.38 4.91
N THR A 550 27.72 1.44 4.18
CA THR A 550 28.79 0.44 4.16
C THR A 550 29.61 0.41 5.47
N GLY A 551 29.38 1.32 6.40
CA GLY A 551 29.85 1.22 7.79
C GLY A 551 29.16 0.11 8.59
N GLY A 552 27.99 -0.33 8.13
CA GLY A 552 27.23 -1.42 8.74
C GLY A 552 26.51 -1.05 10.03
N SER A 553 26.21 0.22 10.21
CA SER A 553 25.39 0.73 11.30
C SER A 553 24.29 1.65 10.79
N VAL A 554 23.14 1.64 11.46
CA VAL A 554 22.08 2.65 11.28
C VAL A 554 22.17 3.62 12.44
N TYR A 555 22.36 4.89 12.13
CA TYR A 555 22.38 5.98 13.08
C TYR A 555 21.08 6.77 12.95
N CYS A 556 20.32 6.84 14.04
CA CYS A 556 19.11 7.65 14.07
C CYS A 556 19.36 8.95 14.84
N TYR A 557 18.98 10.06 14.23
CA TYR A 557 19.07 11.39 14.82
C TYR A 557 17.69 12.04 14.87
N ASP A 558 17.46 12.88 15.88
CA ASP A 558 16.38 13.85 15.82
C ASP A 558 16.67 14.84 14.68
N ALA A 559 15.75 14.94 13.72
CA ALA A 559 15.97 15.67 12.47
C ALA A 559 16.15 17.18 12.72
N LYS A 560 15.53 17.75 13.76
CA LYS A 560 15.57 19.19 14.04
C LYS A 560 16.78 19.62 14.86
N THR A 561 17.33 18.74 15.68
CA THR A 561 18.41 19.06 16.62
C THR A 561 19.73 18.40 16.26
N GLY A 562 19.72 17.30 15.49
CA GLY A 562 20.92 16.52 15.16
C GLY A 562 21.41 15.64 16.31
N ASN A 563 20.63 15.51 17.40
CA ASN A 563 20.96 14.65 18.52
C ASN A 563 20.78 13.18 18.13
N ARG A 564 21.80 12.34 18.36
CA ARG A 564 21.71 10.90 18.12
C ARG A 564 20.76 10.28 19.16
N LEU A 565 19.71 9.61 18.69
CA LEU A 565 18.70 8.95 19.51
C LEU A 565 19.11 7.51 19.82
N TRP A 566 19.55 6.77 18.81
CA TRP A 566 20.00 5.39 18.94
C TRP A 566 20.96 4.99 17.81
N THR A 567 21.56 3.81 17.93
CA THR A 567 22.40 3.20 16.88
C THR A 567 22.16 1.71 16.85
N TYR A 568 21.90 1.17 15.65
CA TYR A 568 21.83 -0.26 15.39
C TYR A 568 23.09 -0.70 14.64
N ASN A 569 23.68 -1.84 15.01
CA ASN A 569 24.85 -2.41 14.33
C ASN A 569 24.44 -3.71 13.64
N PHE A 570 24.66 -3.80 12.32
CA PHE A 570 24.32 -4.98 11.55
C PHE A 570 25.46 -6.01 11.59
N VAL A 571 25.65 -6.61 12.76
CA VAL A 571 26.80 -7.47 13.07
C VAL A 571 26.84 -8.71 12.18
N ASP A 572 28.01 -8.98 11.60
CA ASP A 572 28.36 -10.31 11.07
C ASP A 572 28.68 -11.26 12.23
N ARG A 573 27.75 -12.18 12.48
CA ARG A 573 27.83 -13.15 13.58
C ARG A 573 28.72 -14.35 13.26
N TYR A 574 29.10 -14.52 12.00
CA TYR A 574 29.84 -15.68 11.51
C TYR A 574 31.28 -15.34 11.09
N HIS A 575 31.62 -14.04 11.05
CA HIS A 575 32.96 -13.54 10.72
C HIS A 575 33.45 -13.96 9.33
N ASP A 576 32.52 -14.06 8.37
CA ASP A 576 32.79 -14.42 6.97
C ASP A 576 32.94 -13.17 6.10
N PHE A 577 32.45 -12.01 6.56
CA PHE A 577 32.56 -10.75 5.85
C PHE A 577 33.96 -10.15 5.95
N LEU A 578 34.60 -9.93 4.79
CA LEU A 578 36.01 -9.53 4.73
C LEU A 578 36.25 -8.03 4.91
N PHE A 579 35.20 -7.20 4.87
CA PHE A 579 35.33 -5.74 4.95
C PHE A 579 35.08 -5.17 6.35
N GLY A 580 34.68 -5.99 7.33
CA GLY A 580 34.50 -5.56 8.71
C GLY A 580 33.65 -6.52 9.55
N ASN A 581 33.37 -6.12 10.79
CA ASN A 581 32.55 -6.91 11.72
C ASN A 581 31.04 -6.67 11.56
N ASN A 582 30.64 -5.69 10.74
CA ASN A 582 29.26 -5.38 10.44
C ASN A 582 29.06 -5.48 8.92
N TRP A 583 27.96 -6.12 8.51
CA TRP A 583 27.50 -6.17 7.12
C TRP A 583 27.19 -4.77 6.59
N PHE A 584 27.43 -4.53 5.30
CA PHE A 584 26.92 -3.33 4.64
C PHE A 584 25.38 -3.25 4.75
N ILE A 585 24.83 -2.06 4.97
CA ILE A 585 23.38 -1.86 5.14
C ILE A 585 22.78 -1.18 3.93
N TYR A 586 22.02 -1.92 3.13
CA TYR A 586 21.13 -1.36 2.12
C TYR A 586 19.72 -1.18 2.69
N THR A 587 19.19 0.03 2.63
CA THR A 587 17.82 0.35 3.04
C THR A 587 16.82 -0.13 1.98
N ALA A 588 15.91 -1.01 2.37
CA ALA A 588 14.81 -1.42 1.49
C ALA A 588 13.70 -0.36 1.47
N PHE A 589 13.03 -0.16 2.62
CA PHE A 589 11.90 0.76 2.83
C PHE A 589 11.57 0.92 4.32
N ILE A 590 10.67 1.86 4.63
CA ILE A 590 10.01 2.00 5.93
C ILE A 590 8.50 1.86 5.77
N ALA A 591 7.88 0.99 6.58
CA ALA A 591 6.43 0.76 6.61
C ALA A 591 6.00 0.53 8.07
N ASP A 592 4.87 1.10 8.47
CA ASP A 592 4.28 0.85 9.80
C ASP A 592 5.29 1.02 10.95
N GLU A 593 6.03 2.14 10.92
CA GLU A 593 7.08 2.46 11.91
C GLU A 593 8.20 1.40 12.03
N LYS A 594 8.37 0.55 11.00
CA LYS A 594 9.41 -0.48 10.91
C LYS A 594 10.36 -0.24 9.75
N LEU A 595 11.65 -0.35 10.04
CA LEU A 595 12.73 -0.19 9.09
C LEU A 595 13.22 -1.55 8.60
N TYR A 596 13.24 -1.72 7.28
CA TYR A 596 13.72 -2.94 6.65
C TYR A 596 15.06 -2.70 5.94
N PHE A 597 16.05 -3.49 6.32
CA PHE A 597 17.42 -3.43 5.81
C PHE A 597 17.87 -4.80 5.30
N ASN A 598 18.83 -4.80 4.39
CA ASN A 598 19.47 -6.03 3.95
C ASN A 598 20.96 -5.80 3.64
N TYR A 599 21.72 -6.90 3.62
CA TYR A 599 23.04 -6.90 3.02
C TYR A 599 22.92 -7.07 1.50
N ALA A 600 23.80 -6.41 0.76
CA ALA A 600 24.11 -6.66 -0.64
C ALA A 600 25.55 -6.18 -0.88
N GLU A 601 26.18 -6.66 -1.95
CA GLU A 601 27.53 -6.26 -2.31
C GLU A 601 27.55 -5.73 -3.74
N HIS A 602 28.26 -4.62 -3.98
CA HIS A 602 28.35 -3.99 -5.30
C HIS A 602 29.00 -4.93 -6.32
N SER A 603 29.98 -5.73 -5.90
CA SER A 603 30.66 -6.71 -6.75
C SER A 603 30.84 -8.01 -5.95
N PRO A 604 29.77 -8.83 -5.83
CA PRO A 604 29.76 -9.94 -4.91
C PRO A 604 30.87 -10.94 -5.25
N GLY A 605 31.58 -11.38 -4.21
CA GLY A 605 32.53 -12.48 -4.34
C GLY A 605 31.82 -13.79 -4.63
N ASP A 606 32.56 -14.76 -5.19
CA ASP A 606 32.12 -16.14 -5.31
C ASP A 606 33.28 -17.07 -4.93
N PRO A 607 33.18 -17.90 -3.87
CA PRO A 607 31.98 -18.15 -3.06
C PRO A 607 31.49 -16.91 -2.31
N LYS A 608 30.16 -16.78 -2.21
CA LYS A 608 29.49 -15.71 -1.46
C LYS A 608 29.77 -15.85 0.03
N GLU A 609 29.86 -14.73 0.74
CA GLU A 609 29.92 -14.72 2.20
C GLU A 609 28.67 -15.37 2.77
N ARG A 610 28.80 -16.18 3.83
CA ARG A 610 27.70 -16.93 4.44
C ARG A 610 27.05 -16.14 5.59
N GLY A 611 25.75 -16.37 5.78
CA GLY A 611 25.04 -15.86 6.95
C GLY A 611 24.69 -14.37 6.89
N SER A 612 24.63 -13.78 5.68
CA SER A 612 24.06 -12.46 5.51
C SER A 612 22.54 -12.50 5.70
N GLU A 613 21.94 -11.36 6.07
CA GLU A 613 20.54 -11.34 6.51
C GLU A 613 19.75 -10.16 5.91
N MET A 614 18.42 -10.27 6.02
CA MET A 614 17.47 -9.17 5.99
C MET A 614 16.98 -8.96 7.41
N VAL A 615 16.88 -7.70 7.84
CA VAL A 615 16.52 -7.33 9.22
C VAL A 615 15.37 -6.33 9.20
N CYS A 616 14.44 -6.53 10.12
CA CYS A 616 13.42 -5.57 10.50
C CYS A 616 13.74 -5.02 11.89
N ILE A 617 13.81 -3.69 12.02
CA ILE A 617 13.98 -3.01 13.30
C ILE A 617 12.87 -1.99 13.51
N ASP A 618 12.56 -1.71 14.77
CA ASP A 618 11.64 -0.65 15.18
C ASP A 618 12.25 0.74 14.91
N ALA A 619 11.51 1.62 14.23
CA ALA A 619 12.02 2.93 13.82
C ALA A 619 12.15 3.93 14.97
N GLU A 620 11.40 3.75 16.06
CA GLU A 620 11.46 4.64 17.23
C GLU A 620 12.69 4.32 18.09
N THR A 621 12.93 3.04 18.33
CA THR A 621 13.88 2.54 19.34
C THR A 621 15.17 1.96 18.75
N GLY A 622 15.14 1.53 17.49
CA GLY A 622 16.23 0.79 16.86
C GLY A 622 16.35 -0.67 17.32
N GLU A 623 15.37 -1.18 18.07
CA GLU A 623 15.32 -2.57 18.52
C GLU A 623 15.02 -3.51 17.36
N GLU A 624 15.72 -4.64 17.30
CA GLU A 624 15.47 -5.67 16.31
C GLU A 624 14.14 -6.40 16.57
N ILE A 625 13.30 -6.48 15.54
CA ILE A 625 12.03 -7.21 15.57
C ILE A 625 12.24 -8.62 15.04
N TRP A 626 12.89 -8.74 13.88
CA TRP A 626 13.25 -10.04 13.31
C TRP A 626 14.40 -9.95 12.30
N ARG A 627 14.99 -11.10 11.99
CA ARG A 627 15.96 -11.30 10.91
C ARG A 627 15.73 -12.62 10.17
N LEU A 628 16.25 -12.72 8.95
CA LEU A 628 16.16 -13.91 8.10
C LEU A 628 17.39 -13.99 7.18
N ASN A 629 17.99 -15.18 6.99
CA ASN A 629 19.07 -15.36 6.01
C ASN A 629 18.67 -14.86 4.63
N TYR A 630 19.48 -13.94 4.09
CA TYR A 630 19.18 -13.26 2.85
C TYR A 630 20.43 -12.58 2.31
N TYR A 631 20.74 -12.82 1.04
CA TYR A 631 21.75 -12.05 0.30
C TYR A 631 20.99 -11.23 -0.75
N GLY A 632 21.08 -9.91 -0.64
CA GLY A 632 20.40 -8.99 -1.55
C GLY A 632 21.16 -8.78 -2.86
N THR A 633 20.68 -7.81 -3.64
CA THR A 633 21.37 -7.37 -4.85
C THR A 633 21.44 -5.85 -4.89
N VAL A 634 22.51 -5.30 -5.46
CA VAL A 634 22.66 -3.86 -5.67
C VAL A 634 22.03 -3.47 -7.00
N TRP A 635 22.31 -4.24 -8.05
CA TRP A 635 21.81 -4.00 -9.40
C TRP A 635 20.71 -4.97 -9.81
N GLY A 636 20.39 -5.98 -9.00
CA GLY A 636 19.37 -7.00 -9.28
C GLY A 636 17.95 -6.66 -8.85
N GLY A 637 17.74 -5.61 -8.04
CA GLY A 637 16.45 -5.26 -7.47
C GLY A 637 16.45 -5.36 -5.95
N LYS A 638 15.76 -4.43 -5.31
CA LYS A 638 15.65 -4.36 -3.86
C LYS A 638 14.34 -4.99 -3.36
N PRO A 639 14.26 -5.39 -2.08
CA PRO A 639 12.99 -5.76 -1.47
C PRO A 639 11.93 -4.65 -1.64
N VAL A 640 10.69 -5.04 -1.90
CA VAL A 640 9.54 -4.15 -2.06
C VAL A 640 8.35 -4.64 -1.24
N ILE A 641 7.40 -3.77 -0.93
CA ILE A 641 6.22 -4.12 -0.12
C ILE A 641 4.92 -3.59 -0.76
N GLY A 642 3.87 -4.40 -0.71
CA GLY A 642 2.50 -4.03 -1.03
C GLY A 642 1.52 -5.03 -0.42
N ASP A 643 0.30 -4.61 -0.10
CA ASP A 643 -0.64 -5.38 0.72
C ASP A 643 -0.02 -5.93 2.02
N SER A 644 0.92 -5.19 2.61
CA SER A 644 1.72 -5.62 3.78
C SER A 644 2.52 -6.92 3.57
N ILE A 645 2.79 -7.31 2.33
CA ILE A 645 3.62 -8.46 1.97
C ILE A 645 4.89 -7.96 1.27
N ILE A 646 6.04 -8.41 1.76
CA ILE A 646 7.35 -8.09 1.19
C ILE A 646 7.64 -9.08 0.06
N ALA A 647 8.07 -8.59 -1.10
CA ALA A 647 8.68 -9.39 -2.16
C ALA A 647 10.17 -9.07 -2.29
N CYS A 648 11.03 -10.09 -2.26
CA CYS A 648 12.48 -9.92 -2.39
C CYS A 648 13.14 -11.09 -3.14
N LEU A 649 14.16 -10.80 -3.94
CA LEU A 649 15.02 -11.81 -4.58
C LEU A 649 16.17 -12.14 -3.63
N ASN A 650 16.31 -13.41 -3.22
CA ASN A 650 17.47 -13.87 -2.45
C ASN A 650 18.51 -14.44 -3.42
N SER A 651 19.70 -13.85 -3.50
CA SER A 651 20.75 -14.26 -4.44
C SER A 651 21.54 -15.49 -4.01
N TYR A 652 21.33 -16.00 -2.78
CA TYR A 652 21.89 -17.30 -2.40
C TYR A 652 21.30 -18.46 -3.22
N ASP A 653 20.04 -18.37 -3.63
CA ASP A 653 19.32 -19.43 -4.35
C ASP A 653 18.49 -18.91 -5.53
N SER A 654 18.62 -17.63 -5.87
CA SER A 654 17.90 -16.96 -6.96
C SER A 654 16.38 -17.17 -6.96
N ARG A 655 15.77 -17.28 -5.77
CA ARG A 655 14.31 -17.32 -5.61
C ARG A 655 13.76 -15.98 -5.16
N VAL A 656 12.56 -15.67 -5.64
CA VAL A 656 11.72 -14.59 -5.12
C VAL A 656 10.94 -15.14 -3.93
N TYR A 657 11.04 -14.46 -2.80
CA TYR A 657 10.36 -14.75 -1.56
C TYR A 657 9.22 -13.75 -1.35
N ALA A 658 8.09 -14.24 -0.85
CA ALA A 658 7.04 -13.41 -0.27
C ALA A 658 7.04 -13.58 1.25
N ILE A 659 7.23 -12.50 2.01
CA ILE A 659 7.27 -12.50 3.47
C ILE A 659 6.07 -11.72 3.99
N GLY A 660 5.27 -12.34 4.85
CA GLY A 660 4.06 -11.75 5.41
C GLY A 660 3.22 -12.74 6.21
N LYS A 661 2.08 -12.28 6.70
CA LYS A 661 1.19 -13.06 7.57
C LYS A 661 0.47 -14.18 6.81
N GLY A 662 0.68 -15.43 7.22
CA GLY A 662 0.16 -16.62 6.56
C GLY A 662 -1.14 -17.18 7.16
N PRO A 663 -1.97 -17.89 6.40
CA PRO A 663 -3.11 -18.63 6.96
C PRO A 663 -2.64 -19.86 7.77
N SER A 664 -3.44 -20.24 8.79
CA SER A 664 -3.24 -21.46 9.57
C SER A 664 -4.48 -22.35 9.56
N ALA A 665 -4.31 -23.63 9.91
CA ALA A 665 -5.41 -24.56 10.10
C ALA A 665 -5.27 -25.29 11.44
N THR A 666 -6.33 -25.28 12.25
CA THR A 666 -6.44 -26.04 13.49
C THR A 666 -7.27 -27.30 13.25
N THR A 667 -6.90 -28.43 13.86
CA THR A 667 -7.71 -29.65 13.92
C THR A 667 -8.04 -29.98 15.38
N VAL A 668 -9.15 -30.67 15.64
CA VAL A 668 -9.51 -31.11 16.99
C VAL A 668 -10.20 -32.47 16.98
N SER A 669 -9.89 -33.28 17.97
CA SER A 669 -10.56 -34.54 18.29
C SER A 669 -10.66 -34.69 19.81
N ALA A 670 -11.69 -35.38 20.28
CA ALA A 670 -11.91 -35.63 21.69
C ALA A 670 -12.17 -37.11 21.96
N SER A 671 -11.72 -37.61 23.11
CA SER A 671 -11.91 -39.00 23.52
C SER A 671 -12.14 -39.13 25.03
N PRO A 672 -13.07 -39.98 25.47
CA PRO A 672 -13.99 -40.79 24.64
C PRO A 672 -15.10 -39.92 23.99
N GLU A 673 -15.67 -40.39 22.87
CA GLU A 673 -16.82 -39.72 22.21
C GLU A 673 -18.08 -39.73 23.10
N ILE A 674 -18.19 -40.76 23.95
CA ILE A 674 -19.18 -40.88 25.01
C ILE A 674 -18.42 -41.02 26.33
N ALA A 675 -18.50 -40.01 27.19
CA ALA A 675 -17.87 -39.96 28.51
C ALA A 675 -18.91 -40.18 29.60
N THR A 676 -18.50 -40.71 30.74
CA THR A 676 -19.33 -40.74 31.94
C THR A 676 -19.05 -39.48 32.77
N HIS A 677 -20.09 -38.81 33.27
CA HIS A 677 -19.96 -37.62 34.13
C HIS A 677 -19.01 -37.91 35.32
N GLY A 678 -18.10 -36.97 35.58
CA GLY A 678 -16.96 -37.15 36.51
C GLY A 678 -15.70 -37.76 35.88
N SER A 679 -15.71 -38.14 34.60
CA SER A 679 -14.51 -38.56 33.85
C SER A 679 -13.86 -37.40 33.11
N LYS A 680 -12.53 -37.45 32.97
CA LYS A 680 -11.80 -36.52 32.11
C LYS A 680 -11.96 -36.86 30.64
N VAL A 681 -12.05 -35.82 29.82
CA VAL A 681 -12.05 -35.88 28.36
C VAL A 681 -10.67 -35.44 27.88
N LEU A 682 -10.03 -36.25 27.05
CA LEU A 682 -8.81 -35.87 26.34
C LEU A 682 -9.19 -35.16 25.05
N VAL A 683 -8.70 -33.92 24.88
CA VAL A 683 -8.80 -33.14 23.66
C VAL A 683 -7.40 -33.08 23.04
N LYS A 684 -7.30 -33.35 21.74
CA LYS A 684 -6.03 -33.30 21.01
C LYS A 684 -6.24 -32.88 19.56
N GLY A 685 -5.20 -32.31 18.96
CA GLY A 685 -5.26 -31.83 17.59
C GLY A 685 -3.92 -31.30 17.11
N THR A 686 -3.95 -30.57 16.01
CA THR A 686 -2.78 -29.94 15.41
C THR A 686 -3.06 -28.50 14.99
N VAL A 687 -2.01 -27.69 14.87
CA VAL A 687 -2.04 -26.41 14.15
C VAL A 687 -0.95 -26.42 13.08
N THR A 688 -1.36 -26.24 11.82
CA THR A 688 -0.47 -26.26 10.67
C THR A 688 -0.50 -24.95 9.90
N ASP A 689 0.65 -24.55 9.37
CA ASP A 689 0.77 -23.53 8.33
C ASP A 689 0.18 -24.08 7.02
N ILE A 690 -0.75 -23.32 6.43
CA ILE A 690 -1.38 -23.63 5.14
C ILE A 690 -1.11 -22.54 4.11
N SER A 691 0.02 -21.83 4.26
CA SER A 691 0.44 -20.80 3.32
C SER A 691 0.72 -21.38 1.94
N PRO A 692 0.56 -20.62 0.85
CA PRO A 692 0.61 -21.14 -0.52
C PRO A 692 1.92 -21.87 -0.88
N GLY A 693 3.04 -21.49 -0.27
CA GLY A 693 4.32 -22.16 -0.46
C GLY A 693 4.37 -23.57 0.13
N THR A 694 3.55 -23.88 1.13
CA THR A 694 3.44 -25.24 1.70
C THR A 694 2.87 -26.25 0.71
N ASP A 695 2.25 -25.79 -0.38
CA ASP A 695 1.76 -26.63 -1.46
C ASP A 695 2.85 -27.14 -2.41
N ASP A 696 4.07 -26.61 -2.31
CA ASP A 696 5.21 -27.03 -3.12
C ASP A 696 5.53 -28.51 -2.93
N VAL A 697 5.85 -29.19 -4.03
CA VAL A 697 6.06 -30.65 -4.04
C VAL A 697 7.25 -31.06 -3.16
N ALA A 698 8.32 -30.26 -3.09
CA ALA A 698 9.46 -30.56 -2.24
C ALA A 698 9.12 -30.38 -0.77
N ILE A 699 8.35 -29.34 -0.43
CA ILE A 699 7.89 -29.10 0.95
C ILE A 699 6.92 -30.19 1.40
N LYS A 700 5.90 -30.54 0.61
CA LYS A 700 4.98 -31.65 0.92
C LYS A 700 5.68 -32.97 1.19
N LYS A 701 6.77 -33.26 0.46
CA LYS A 701 7.57 -34.48 0.67
C LYS A 701 8.37 -34.45 1.97
N ARG A 702 8.83 -33.28 2.41
CA ARG A 702 9.55 -33.11 3.68
C ARG A 702 8.60 -33.08 4.87
N PHE A 703 7.39 -32.59 4.67
CA PHE A 703 6.36 -32.42 5.70
C PHE A 703 5.07 -33.15 5.28
N PRO A 704 5.07 -34.50 5.27
CA PRO A 704 3.92 -35.28 4.77
C PRO A 704 2.64 -35.10 5.60
N ASN A 705 2.74 -34.57 6.82
CA ASN A 705 1.61 -34.26 7.70
C ASN A 705 1.27 -32.76 7.76
N GLY A 706 1.78 -31.96 6.80
CA GLY A 706 1.71 -30.50 6.82
C GLY A 706 2.86 -29.87 7.59
N VAL A 707 3.09 -28.58 7.33
CA VAL A 707 4.12 -27.78 8.01
C VAL A 707 3.53 -27.29 9.34
N PRO A 708 4.14 -27.59 10.50
CA PRO A 708 3.71 -27.04 11.78
C PRO A 708 3.69 -25.51 11.81
N ALA A 709 2.64 -24.93 12.40
CA ALA A 709 2.67 -23.53 12.82
C ALA A 709 3.51 -23.39 14.10
N VAL A 710 4.46 -22.46 14.11
CA VAL A 710 5.40 -22.25 15.23
C VAL A 710 5.26 -20.86 15.82
N ALA A 711 5.72 -20.66 17.06
CA ALA A 711 5.72 -19.36 17.71
C ALA A 711 6.63 -18.36 16.96
N ASP A 712 6.30 -17.07 17.06
CA ASP A 712 7.02 -15.99 16.34
C ASP A 712 8.53 -15.98 16.68
N GLU A 713 8.91 -16.33 17.90
CA GLU A 713 10.32 -16.42 18.35
C GLU A 713 11.11 -17.57 17.68
N SER A 714 10.43 -18.57 17.10
CA SER A 714 11.06 -19.66 16.34
C SER A 714 11.03 -19.40 14.82
N MET A 715 10.37 -18.33 14.38
CA MET A 715 9.99 -18.14 12.98
C MET A 715 11.18 -18.04 12.03
N SER A 716 12.24 -17.31 12.38
CA SER A 716 13.44 -17.16 11.53
C SER A 716 14.07 -18.51 11.19
N ALA A 717 14.49 -19.27 12.20
CA ALA A 717 15.15 -20.56 12.01
C ALA A 717 14.21 -21.60 11.39
N TRP A 718 12.90 -21.51 11.68
CA TRP A 718 11.90 -22.38 11.08
C TRP A 718 11.76 -22.14 9.58
N MET A 719 11.69 -20.88 9.15
CA MET A 719 11.59 -20.51 7.74
C MET A 719 12.87 -20.84 6.96
N GLU A 720 14.05 -20.69 7.58
CA GLU A 720 15.33 -21.15 7.01
C GLU A 720 15.35 -22.68 6.82
N TYR A 721 14.82 -23.44 7.78
CA TYR A 721 14.67 -24.89 7.65
C TYR A 721 13.69 -25.27 6.53
N VAL A 722 12.50 -24.68 6.51
CA VAL A 722 11.42 -25.03 5.56
C VAL A 722 11.81 -24.64 4.14
N TYR A 723 12.27 -23.41 3.92
CA TYR A 723 12.49 -22.87 2.59
C TYR A 723 13.95 -22.90 2.14
N MET A 724 14.93 -22.70 3.03
CA MET A 724 16.34 -22.44 2.67
C MET A 724 17.29 -23.62 2.90
N GLN A 725 16.75 -24.83 3.15
CA GLN A 725 17.53 -26.07 3.32
C GLN A 725 18.51 -26.06 4.51
N PHE A 726 18.33 -25.18 5.49
CA PHE A 726 19.05 -25.26 6.77
C PHE A 726 18.66 -26.53 7.54
N SER A 727 19.38 -26.83 8.63
CA SER A 727 19.03 -27.96 9.51
C SER A 727 17.81 -27.65 10.37
N CYS A 728 17.06 -28.68 10.78
CA CYS A 728 15.92 -28.50 11.67
C CYS A 728 16.38 -27.92 13.02
N PRO A 729 15.81 -26.78 13.48
CA PRO A 729 16.19 -26.21 14.76
C PRO A 729 15.83 -27.14 15.93
N ALA A 730 16.73 -27.26 16.91
CA ALA A 730 16.57 -28.21 18.03
C ALA A 730 15.43 -27.84 19.00
N ASN A 731 15.09 -26.54 19.11
CA ASN A 731 14.18 -26.00 20.12
C ASN A 731 13.03 -25.20 19.49
N VAL A 732 12.31 -25.80 18.54
CA VAL A 732 11.09 -25.19 17.97
C VAL A 732 10.01 -25.09 19.04
N LYS A 733 9.49 -23.89 19.26
CA LYS A 733 8.31 -23.67 20.11
C LYS A 733 7.07 -23.56 19.25
N GLY A 734 6.01 -24.28 19.62
CA GLY A 734 4.72 -24.21 18.94
C GLY A 734 3.86 -23.05 19.44
N VAL A 735 2.60 -23.01 19.01
CA VAL A 735 1.64 -21.94 19.28
C VAL A 735 0.66 -22.33 20.39
N GLU A 736 0.12 -21.36 21.12
CA GLU A 736 -0.93 -21.59 22.12
C GLU A 736 -2.28 -21.86 21.44
N VAL A 737 -2.96 -22.91 21.90
CA VAL A 737 -4.31 -23.31 21.52
C VAL A 737 -5.20 -23.22 22.75
N ILE A 738 -6.30 -22.47 22.61
CA ILE A 738 -7.33 -22.32 23.62
C ILE A 738 -8.41 -23.35 23.34
N ILE A 739 -8.84 -24.08 24.36
CA ILE A 739 -9.91 -25.09 24.26
C ILE A 739 -11.12 -24.55 25.00
N GLU A 740 -12.19 -24.34 24.26
CA GLU A 740 -13.46 -23.78 24.70
C GLU A 740 -14.56 -24.82 24.52
N VAL A 741 -15.63 -24.73 25.30
CA VAL A 741 -16.80 -25.61 25.15
C VAL A 741 -18.09 -24.82 25.14
N LEU A 742 -19.06 -25.30 24.34
CA LEU A 742 -20.47 -24.99 24.48
C LEU A 742 -21.14 -26.14 25.21
N ASP A 743 -21.61 -25.89 26.43
CA ASP A 743 -22.22 -26.90 27.29
C ASP A 743 -23.70 -27.17 26.93
N PRO A 744 -24.32 -28.22 27.51
CA PRO A 744 -25.73 -28.54 27.28
C PRO A 744 -26.74 -27.45 27.69
N ASN A 745 -26.32 -26.50 28.53
CA ASN A 745 -27.15 -25.40 29.00
C ASN A 745 -26.99 -24.13 28.15
N GLY A 746 -26.12 -24.16 27.12
CA GLY A 746 -25.83 -23.02 26.25
C GLY A 746 -24.75 -22.08 26.78
N ASN A 747 -23.98 -22.47 27.80
CA ASN A 747 -22.85 -21.66 28.29
C ASN A 747 -21.60 -21.91 27.43
N TYR A 748 -20.89 -20.83 27.08
CA TYR A 748 -19.63 -20.89 26.35
C TYR A 748 -18.46 -20.44 27.25
N TYR A 749 -17.46 -21.28 27.46
CA TYR A 749 -16.32 -20.97 28.33
C TYR A 749 -15.05 -21.76 28.00
N GLU A 750 -13.90 -21.20 28.38
CA GLU A 750 -12.58 -21.83 28.29
C GLU A 750 -12.43 -22.95 29.33
N VAL A 751 -11.93 -24.12 28.91
CA VAL A 751 -11.69 -25.28 29.78
C VAL A 751 -10.23 -25.65 29.92
N ALA A 752 -9.39 -25.31 28.93
CA ALA A 752 -7.96 -25.58 28.96
C ALA A 752 -7.20 -24.73 27.95
N LYS A 753 -5.88 -24.64 28.14
CA LYS A 753 -4.90 -24.15 27.16
C LYS A 753 -3.80 -25.18 26.97
N ALA A 754 -3.31 -25.31 25.75
CA ALA A 754 -2.16 -26.16 25.42
C ALA A 754 -1.27 -25.47 24.38
N THR A 755 0.04 -25.67 24.47
CA THR A 755 0.98 -25.22 23.44
C THR A 755 1.29 -26.39 22.50
N THR A 756 1.31 -26.14 21.20
CA THR A 756 1.74 -27.17 20.24
C THR A 756 3.23 -27.50 20.41
N ASP A 757 3.62 -28.73 20.09
CA ASP A 757 5.04 -29.10 19.97
C ASP A 757 5.59 -28.79 18.57
N GLY A 758 6.85 -29.14 18.31
CA GLY A 758 7.50 -28.92 17.00
C GLY A 758 6.89 -29.71 15.83
N SER A 759 5.92 -30.60 16.07
CA SER A 759 5.10 -31.26 15.06
C SER A 759 3.75 -30.58 14.84
N GLY A 760 3.48 -29.49 15.57
CA GLY A 760 2.20 -28.79 15.56
C GLY A 760 1.14 -29.47 16.40
N PHE A 761 1.46 -30.54 17.13
CA PHE A 761 0.51 -31.31 17.93
C PHE A 761 0.28 -30.68 19.31
N TYR A 762 -0.98 -30.63 19.76
CA TYR A 762 -1.34 -30.26 21.13
C TYR A 762 -2.27 -31.29 21.77
N SER A 763 -2.28 -31.32 23.10
CA SER A 763 -3.30 -32.05 23.86
C SER A 763 -3.57 -31.42 25.22
N ALA A 764 -4.81 -31.53 25.70
CA ALA A 764 -5.20 -31.15 27.04
C ALA A 764 -6.33 -32.04 27.55
N THR A 765 -6.66 -31.93 28.83
CA THR A 765 -7.80 -32.62 29.42
C THR A 765 -8.70 -31.66 30.17
N PHE A 766 -10.01 -31.87 30.12
CA PHE A 766 -10.96 -31.17 31.00
C PHE A 766 -12.00 -32.15 31.56
N GLU A 767 -12.69 -31.76 32.62
CA GLU A 767 -13.77 -32.52 33.24
C GLU A 767 -15.10 -31.79 32.99
N PRO A 768 -16.08 -32.41 32.31
CA PRO A 768 -17.37 -31.77 32.04
C PRO A 768 -18.16 -31.54 33.33
N PRO A 769 -18.61 -30.30 33.63
CA PRO A 769 -19.28 -30.01 34.90
C PRO A 769 -20.70 -30.59 34.97
N VAL A 770 -21.37 -30.76 33.82
CA VAL A 770 -22.72 -31.34 33.73
C VAL A 770 -22.81 -32.44 32.67
N PRO A 771 -23.72 -33.40 32.80
CA PRO A 771 -24.09 -34.36 31.75
C PRO A 771 -24.78 -33.69 30.55
N GLY A 772 -24.62 -34.27 29.36
CA GLY A 772 -25.23 -33.85 28.11
C GLY A 772 -24.24 -33.72 26.95
N LYS A 773 -24.69 -33.16 25.83
CA LYS A 773 -23.84 -32.93 24.64
C LYS A 773 -22.97 -31.68 24.83
N TYR A 774 -21.67 -31.81 24.58
CA TYR A 774 -20.74 -30.69 24.49
C TYR A 774 -20.26 -30.51 23.05
N THR A 775 -20.23 -29.27 22.57
CA THR A 775 -19.39 -28.89 21.42
C THR A 775 -18.05 -28.39 21.97
N ILE A 776 -16.96 -28.96 21.50
CA ILE A 776 -15.59 -28.57 21.88
C ILE A 776 -15.00 -27.79 20.72
N VAL A 777 -14.51 -26.58 20.99
CA VAL A 777 -13.84 -25.71 20.04
C VAL A 777 -12.37 -25.61 20.45
N ALA A 778 -11.46 -25.92 19.53
CA ALA A 778 -10.05 -25.58 19.70
C ALA A 778 -9.69 -24.42 18.79
N ARG A 779 -9.11 -23.38 19.37
CA ARG A 779 -8.85 -22.11 18.69
C ARG A 779 -7.41 -21.67 18.87
N PHE A 780 -6.75 -21.43 17.75
CA PHE A 780 -5.51 -20.66 17.68
C PHE A 780 -5.87 -19.21 17.33
N ALA A 781 -5.55 -18.26 18.22
CA ALA A 781 -5.93 -16.86 18.05
C ALA A 781 -5.19 -16.13 16.91
N GLY A 782 -4.11 -16.72 16.38
CA GLY A 782 -3.18 -16.07 15.46
C GLY A 782 -1.92 -15.60 16.18
N SER A 783 -0.96 -15.11 15.41
CA SER A 783 0.30 -14.53 15.89
C SER A 783 0.76 -13.39 14.97
N LYS A 784 1.99 -12.89 15.13
CA LYS A 784 2.58 -11.95 14.15
C LYS A 784 2.78 -12.62 12.79
N ALA A 785 3.10 -13.91 12.77
CA ALA A 785 3.30 -14.70 11.57
C ALA A 785 2.02 -15.27 10.95
N TYR A 786 0.98 -15.56 11.75
CA TYR A 786 -0.19 -16.31 11.27
C TYR A 786 -1.52 -15.63 11.56
N TYR A 787 -2.48 -15.73 10.63
CA TYR A 787 -3.90 -15.54 10.94
C TYR A 787 -4.41 -16.69 11.82
N GLY A 788 -5.38 -16.38 12.68
CA GLY A 788 -5.99 -17.37 13.57
C GLY A 788 -6.81 -18.43 12.82
N SER A 789 -7.05 -19.55 13.49
CA SER A 789 -7.90 -20.63 12.99
C SER A 789 -8.57 -21.38 14.15
N HIS A 790 -9.64 -22.12 13.85
CA HIS A 790 -10.31 -22.95 14.84
C HIS A 790 -10.89 -24.21 14.18
N ALA A 791 -11.18 -25.22 15.01
CA ALA A 791 -11.95 -26.39 14.61
C ALA A 791 -12.85 -26.84 15.76
N GLU A 792 -13.90 -27.58 15.41
CA GLU A 792 -14.89 -28.06 16.37
C GLU A 792 -15.06 -29.59 16.30
N THR A 793 -15.37 -30.18 17.45
CA THR A 793 -15.81 -31.57 17.59
C THR A 793 -16.88 -31.66 18.67
N ALA A 794 -17.45 -32.84 18.91
CA ALA A 794 -18.46 -33.02 19.93
C ALA A 794 -18.26 -34.32 20.71
N ILE A 795 -18.72 -34.30 21.95
CA ILE A 795 -18.83 -35.48 22.81
C ILE A 795 -20.21 -35.50 23.47
N VAL A 796 -20.59 -36.66 23.99
CA VAL A 796 -21.75 -36.83 24.87
C VAL A 796 -21.27 -37.26 26.24
N VAL A 797 -21.75 -36.60 27.29
CA VAL A 797 -21.48 -36.94 28.67
C VAL A 797 -22.74 -37.56 29.26
N GLU A 798 -22.70 -38.85 29.56
CA GLU A 798 -23.81 -39.56 30.20
C GLU A 798 -23.75 -39.43 31.72
N GLU A 799 -24.89 -39.49 32.38
CA GLU A 799 -24.96 -39.53 33.84
C GLU A 799 -24.12 -40.70 34.38
N ALA A 800 -23.43 -40.48 35.50
CA ALA A 800 -22.78 -41.59 36.18
C ALA A 800 -23.81 -42.63 36.63
N PRO A 801 -23.61 -43.94 36.37
CA PRO A 801 -24.50 -44.96 36.87
C PRO A 801 -24.57 -44.89 38.41
N PRO A 802 -25.75 -45.13 39.02
CA PRO A 802 -25.88 -45.09 40.46
C PRO A 802 -24.89 -46.04 41.12
N ALA A 803 -24.25 -45.60 42.20
CA ALA A 803 -23.25 -46.39 42.92
C ALA A 803 -23.83 -47.77 43.27
N SER A 804 -23.18 -48.83 42.81
CA SER A 804 -23.51 -50.19 43.22
C SER A 804 -23.47 -50.27 44.75
N PRO A 805 -24.46 -50.88 45.42
CA PRO A 805 -24.41 -51.06 46.86
C PRO A 805 -23.11 -51.76 47.25
N GLU A 806 -22.47 -51.26 48.31
CA GLU A 806 -21.26 -51.83 48.90
C GLU A 806 -21.43 -53.35 48.99
N ALA A 807 -20.45 -54.10 48.45
CA ALA A 807 -20.41 -55.53 48.65
C ALA A 807 -20.35 -55.79 50.16
N THR A 808 -21.41 -56.36 50.73
CA THR A 808 -21.39 -56.93 52.06
C THR A 808 -20.17 -57.84 52.14
N LEU A 809 -19.20 -57.47 53.00
CA LEU A 809 -18.02 -58.27 53.29
C LEU A 809 -18.48 -59.72 53.52
N ALA A 810 -17.96 -60.64 52.71
CA ALA A 810 -18.16 -62.06 52.96
C ALA A 810 -17.68 -62.36 54.38
N PRO A 811 -18.46 -63.08 55.21
CA PRO A 811 -18.02 -63.42 56.56
C PRO A 811 -16.68 -64.16 56.46
N GLN A 812 -15.67 -63.63 57.16
CA GLN A 812 -14.39 -64.30 57.31
C GLN A 812 -14.65 -65.74 57.78
N ALA A 813 -14.14 -66.71 57.02
CA ALA A 813 -14.15 -68.11 57.45
C ALA A 813 -13.46 -68.20 58.82
N PRO A 814 -14.01 -68.95 59.79
CA PRO A 814 -13.45 -69.03 61.13
C PRO A 814 -12.02 -69.59 61.07
N VAL A 815 -11.06 -68.74 61.44
CA VAL A 815 -9.61 -69.03 61.47
C VAL A 815 -9.28 -70.19 62.43
N GLU A 816 -10.20 -70.56 63.31
CA GLU A 816 -10.02 -71.63 64.30
C GLU A 816 -9.88 -73.04 63.68
N THR A 817 -10.45 -73.30 62.50
CA THR A 817 -10.42 -74.64 61.89
C THR A 817 -9.03 -74.99 61.32
N TYR A 818 -8.23 -74.01 60.90
CA TYR A 818 -6.90 -74.24 60.31
C TYR A 818 -5.78 -74.39 61.35
N PHE A 819 -5.94 -73.83 62.55
CA PHE A 819 -4.97 -74.01 63.65
C PHE A 819 -5.08 -75.37 64.34
N ALA A 820 -6.30 -75.93 64.47
CA ALA A 820 -6.49 -77.25 65.07
C ALA A 820 -5.89 -78.38 64.21
N ILE A 821 -6.05 -78.31 62.88
CA ILE A 821 -5.56 -79.34 61.96
C ILE A 821 -4.02 -79.28 61.82
N SER A 822 -3.42 -78.09 61.78
CA SER A 822 -1.96 -77.94 61.69
C SER A 822 -1.25 -78.39 62.98
N THR A 823 -1.84 -78.11 64.15
CA THR A 823 -1.25 -78.50 65.45
C THR A 823 -1.27 -80.02 65.65
N VAL A 824 -2.35 -80.71 65.25
CA VAL A 824 -2.43 -82.18 65.32
C VAL A 824 -1.45 -82.85 64.34
N ALA A 825 -1.30 -82.32 63.13
CA ALA A 825 -0.35 -82.85 62.16
C ALA A 825 1.12 -82.72 62.63
N ILE A 826 1.46 -81.61 63.30
CA ILE A 826 2.80 -81.39 63.87
C ILE A 826 3.07 -82.35 65.04
N ILE A 827 2.10 -82.59 65.92
CA ILE A 827 2.25 -83.54 67.05
C ILE A 827 2.46 -84.98 66.54
N ILE A 828 1.74 -85.40 65.50
CA ILE A 828 1.91 -86.74 64.89
C ILE A 828 3.29 -86.85 64.22
N ALA A 829 3.75 -85.83 63.52
CA ALA A 829 5.08 -85.81 62.90
C ALA A 829 6.21 -85.92 63.94
N ILE A 830 6.07 -85.24 65.08
CA ILE A 830 7.05 -85.32 66.20
C ILE A 830 7.01 -86.71 66.84
N ALA A 831 5.84 -87.32 67.05
CA ALA A 831 5.73 -88.66 67.62
C ALA A 831 6.36 -89.74 66.71
N VAL A 832 6.19 -89.63 65.39
CA VAL A 832 6.83 -90.53 64.41
C VAL A 832 8.35 -90.33 64.38
N ALA A 833 8.83 -89.09 64.43
CA ALA A 833 10.27 -88.79 64.47
C ALA A 833 10.95 -89.33 65.75
N VAL A 834 10.30 -89.20 66.93
CA VAL A 834 10.80 -89.75 68.19
C VAL A 834 10.81 -91.28 68.19
N THR A 835 9.79 -91.92 67.61
CA THR A 835 9.72 -93.39 67.49
C THR A 835 10.77 -93.95 66.53
N LEU A 836 11.13 -93.20 65.48
CA LEU A 836 12.22 -93.56 64.56
C LEU A 836 13.61 -93.32 65.15
N LEU A 837 13.78 -92.29 66.00
CA LEU A 837 15.02 -92.00 66.71
C LEU A 837 15.33 -93.01 67.84
N LEU A 838 14.30 -93.59 68.48
CA LEU A 838 14.46 -94.63 69.52
C LEU A 838 14.71 -96.04 68.97
N ARG A 839 14.71 -96.24 67.64
CA ARG A 839 15.03 -97.55 67.00
C ARG A 839 16.48 -97.72 66.58
N LYS A 840 17.36 -96.77 66.92
CA LYS A 840 18.82 -96.89 66.80
C LYS A 840 19.51 -96.57 68.14
N ARG A 841 19.20 -97.36 69.16
CA ARG A 841 20.13 -97.87 70.18
C ARG A 841 19.44 -98.87 71.08
#